data_AF-A0A2K5EDC8-F1
#
_entry.id   AF-A0A2K5EDC8-F1
#
_cell.length_a   1.000
_cell.length_b   1.000
_cell.length_c   1.000
_cell.angle_alpha   90.00
_cell.angle_beta   90.00
_cell.angle_gamma   90.00
#
_symmetry.space_group_name_H-M   'P 1'
#
loop_
_entity.id
_entity.type
_entity.pdbx_description
1 polymer ?
#
loop_
_entity_poly.entity_id
_entity_poly.type
_entity_poly.pdbx_seq_one_letter_code
_entity_poly.pdbx_strand_id
1 'polypeptide(L)'
;MGIRGLMSFVEDHSNEFFTGLKLRDTKIVIDGYALFHRLCFTSNLELRCGGDYDSFADVVQKFFESLFACNICPYVILDGGCDISDKKLATIKDRAREKIQMAHSLSVGGSGYVCPLLIREVFIQVLIKLQVPFVQCFSEADRDIMTLANHWNCPVLSSDSDFCIFDLKTGFCPLNSFQWRNMNTIKDTQNYIPAKCFSLDAFCHHFSNMNKALLPLFAVLCGNDHINLPIMETFLSKARLPLGATSSKGRRHHRVLGLLNWLSHFANPTEALDNVLKYLPKKDRENVKELLCCSMEEYQQSQVKLQDFFQYGTYVCPDALNLGLPEWVLVALAKGQLSPFISDALVLKRTILHTQVENMQQPNAHRLSRPIRQIIYGLLLNASPHLEKTSRNVLPSRPLAFSEVERINKNIKTSIIDAVELPKDHSDLSKLTELSLRRRQMLLLETLKVKHTILEPIPASLKLPIAVSCYWLQHTESKAKLHHLQSLLLAMLVGPLMTIINSPGKEELQEDGAKMLYEEFQRVKAQTRLGTRLDLDTAHVFCQWQSCLQMGLYLNQLLSTPLPEPDLTRLYSGSLVHGLCQQLLASTSVESLLSTCPEAKQLYEHLFNATRSYAPAEIFLPKGKSNSKKKRQKKQDTSCSKNRGRTTAHSKCWYEGSNRFGLLMVENLEQHSEASDVE
;
A
#
# COMPACT_ATOMS: atom_id res chain seq x y z
N MET A 1 0.59 13.73 7.51
CA MET A 1 1.80 13.02 7.97
C MET A 1 2.61 14.03 8.80
N GLY A 2 3.58 13.58 9.58
CA GLY A 2 4.38 14.43 10.48
C GLY A 2 3.72 14.84 11.80
N ILE A 3 4.22 15.94 12.37
CA ILE A 3 3.77 16.54 13.64
C ILE A 3 2.25 16.82 13.70
N ARG A 4 1.58 16.14 14.63
CA ARG A 4 0.13 16.19 14.80
C ARG A 4 -0.38 17.60 15.13
N GLY A 5 -1.14 18.18 14.20
CA GLY A 5 -1.83 19.47 14.38
C GLY A 5 -1.02 20.69 13.93
N LEU A 6 0.26 20.53 13.57
CA LEU A 6 1.11 21.62 13.10
C LEU A 6 0.64 22.14 11.73
N MET A 7 0.38 21.25 10.76
CA MET A 7 -0.05 21.70 9.43
C MET A 7 -1.34 22.52 9.48
N SER A 8 -2.35 22.06 10.24
CA SER A 8 -3.59 22.80 10.41
C SER A 8 -3.38 24.15 11.11
N PHE A 9 -2.47 24.23 12.09
CA PHE A 9 -2.11 25.50 12.72
C PHE A 9 -1.48 26.47 11.72
N VAL A 10 -0.58 25.97 10.86
CA VAL A 10 0.12 26.76 9.86
C VAL A 10 -0.83 27.22 8.74
N GLU A 11 -1.74 26.36 8.29
CA GLU A 11 -2.79 26.70 7.31
C GLU A 11 -3.78 27.74 7.85
N ASP A 12 -4.15 27.67 9.13
CA ASP A 12 -5.01 28.65 9.79
C ASP A 12 -4.44 30.08 9.77
N HIS A 13 -3.12 30.20 9.81
CA HIS A 13 -2.38 31.47 9.77
C HIS A 13 -1.74 31.67 8.40
N SER A 14 -2.41 31.22 7.33
CA SER A 14 -1.74 31.13 6.02
C SER A 14 -1.29 32.49 5.45
N ASN A 15 -1.92 33.59 5.85
CA ASN A 15 -1.53 34.94 5.42
C ASN A 15 -0.25 35.43 6.10
N GLU A 16 0.13 34.84 7.22
CA GLU A 16 1.30 35.23 8.01
C GLU A 16 2.53 34.39 7.66
N PHE A 17 2.32 33.09 7.44
CA PHE A 17 3.43 32.13 7.27
C PHE A 17 3.71 31.75 5.82
N PHE A 18 2.78 32.00 4.90
CA PHE A 18 2.97 31.68 3.48
C PHE A 18 3.09 32.92 2.61
N THR A 19 3.95 32.81 1.62
CA THR A 19 4.07 33.76 0.53
C THR A 19 3.50 33.13 -0.76
N GLY A 20 2.84 33.95 -1.58
CA GLY A 20 2.37 33.51 -2.90
C GLY A 20 3.56 33.36 -3.85
N LEU A 21 3.65 32.20 -4.51
CA LEU A 21 4.72 31.86 -5.43
C LEU A 21 4.14 31.56 -6.83
N LYS A 22 4.77 32.14 -7.85
CA LYS A 22 4.49 31.82 -9.26
C LYS A 22 5.59 30.90 -9.76
N LEU A 23 5.43 29.60 -9.58
CA LEU A 23 6.50 28.63 -9.81
C LEU A 23 6.69 28.35 -11.31
N ARG A 24 7.93 28.46 -11.78
CA ARG A 24 8.39 28.25 -13.16
C ARG A 24 9.91 28.30 -13.25
N ASP A 25 10.50 27.83 -14.35
CA ASP A 25 11.94 27.94 -14.67
C ASP A 25 12.87 27.54 -13.52
N THR A 26 12.54 26.47 -12.81
CA THR A 26 13.26 26.08 -11.59
C THR A 26 13.27 24.58 -11.38
N LYS A 27 14.19 24.11 -10.53
CA LYS A 27 14.14 22.74 -10.02
C LYS A 27 13.11 22.66 -8.90
N ILE A 28 12.55 21.48 -8.68
CA ILE A 28 11.73 21.20 -7.50
C ILE A 28 12.04 19.82 -6.98
N VAL A 29 12.26 19.71 -5.67
CA VAL A 29 12.41 18.42 -4.99
C VAL A 29 11.05 18.02 -4.44
N ILE A 30 10.59 16.82 -4.79
CA ILE A 30 9.25 16.34 -4.49
C ILE A 30 9.34 15.14 -3.56
N ASP A 31 8.65 15.22 -2.42
CA ASP A 31 8.33 14.05 -1.61
C ASP A 31 7.36 13.14 -2.38
N GLY A 32 7.91 12.01 -2.82
CA GLY A 32 7.23 11.10 -3.72
C GLY A 32 6.03 10.41 -3.08
N TYR A 33 6.11 9.98 -1.81
CA TYR A 33 4.99 9.32 -1.13
C TYR A 33 3.87 10.30 -0.79
N ALA A 34 4.20 11.54 -0.39
CA ALA A 34 3.19 12.58 -0.20
C ALA A 34 2.49 12.93 -1.53
N LEU A 35 3.24 13.11 -2.63
CA LEU A 35 2.66 13.37 -3.95
C LEU A 35 1.76 12.22 -4.39
N PHE A 36 2.29 11.00 -4.33
CA PHE A 36 1.61 9.76 -4.68
C PHE A 36 0.26 9.62 -3.96
N HIS A 37 0.24 9.78 -2.63
CA HIS A 37 -0.99 9.71 -1.84
C HIS A 37 -1.96 10.83 -2.19
N ARG A 38 -1.45 12.06 -2.39
CA ARG A 38 -2.28 13.22 -2.77
C ARG A 38 -2.97 12.99 -4.11
N LEU A 39 -2.23 12.58 -5.14
CA LEU A 39 -2.77 12.35 -6.48
C LEU A 39 -3.80 11.22 -6.47
N CYS A 40 -3.57 10.16 -5.69
CA CYS A 40 -4.50 9.04 -5.54
C CYS A 40 -5.84 9.49 -4.94
N PHE A 41 -5.84 10.33 -3.90
CA PHE A 41 -7.05 10.66 -3.14
C PHE A 41 -7.77 11.95 -3.58
N THR A 42 -7.13 12.83 -4.33
CA THR A 42 -7.72 14.12 -4.76
C THR A 42 -8.16 14.17 -6.23
N SER A 43 -8.15 13.01 -6.90
CA SER A 43 -8.41 12.91 -8.34
C SER A 43 -9.69 12.14 -8.67
N ASN A 44 -10.58 11.95 -7.68
CA ASN A 44 -11.87 11.27 -7.84
C ASN A 44 -11.76 9.89 -8.53
N LEU A 45 -10.73 9.13 -8.15
CA LEU A 45 -10.47 7.79 -8.68
C LEU A 45 -11.35 6.75 -7.98
N GLU A 46 -11.71 5.68 -8.69
CA GLU A 46 -12.41 4.55 -8.09
C GLU A 46 -11.42 3.66 -7.31
N LEU A 47 -11.55 3.65 -5.99
CA LEU A 47 -10.64 2.95 -5.07
C LEU A 47 -11.19 1.59 -4.62
N ARG A 48 -12.49 1.33 -4.80
CA ARG A 48 -13.16 0.14 -4.25
C ARG A 48 -12.86 -1.13 -5.05
N CYS A 49 -12.67 -1.02 -6.36
CA CYS A 49 -12.51 -2.15 -7.28
C CYS A 49 -11.06 -2.63 -7.44
N GLY A 50 -10.19 -2.34 -6.45
CA GLY A 50 -8.78 -2.74 -6.50
C GLY A 50 -7.92 -1.91 -7.46
N GLY A 51 -8.37 -0.71 -7.86
CA GLY A 51 -7.59 0.30 -8.57
C GLY A 51 -7.83 0.37 -10.08
N ASP A 52 -8.15 1.57 -10.57
CA ASP A 52 -8.07 1.93 -11.99
C ASP A 52 -6.69 2.53 -12.29
N TYR A 53 -5.73 1.66 -12.54
CA TYR A 53 -4.32 2.04 -12.71
C TYR A 53 -4.07 2.91 -13.94
N ASP A 54 -4.87 2.75 -14.99
CA ASP A 54 -4.86 3.60 -16.18
C ASP A 54 -5.25 5.06 -15.83
N SER A 55 -6.35 5.25 -15.11
CA SER A 55 -6.81 6.58 -14.70
C SER A 55 -5.87 7.24 -13.69
N PHE A 56 -5.22 6.47 -12.82
CA PHE A 56 -4.18 7.00 -11.96
C PHE A 56 -2.95 7.43 -12.78
N ALA A 57 -2.52 6.62 -13.75
CA ALA A 57 -1.40 6.95 -14.62
C ALA A 57 -1.65 8.25 -15.40
N ASP A 58 -2.86 8.46 -15.92
CA ASP A 58 -3.25 9.71 -16.60
C ASP A 58 -3.14 10.94 -15.69
N VAL A 59 -3.53 10.81 -14.42
CA VAL A 59 -3.44 11.89 -13.43
C VAL A 59 -1.99 12.24 -13.14
N VAL A 60 -1.14 11.23 -12.92
CA VAL A 60 0.29 11.41 -12.66
C VAL A 60 0.97 12.03 -13.89
N GLN A 61 0.64 11.56 -15.09
CA GLN A 61 1.14 12.11 -16.34
C GLN A 61 0.79 13.59 -16.48
N LYS A 62 -0.48 13.96 -16.33
CA LYS A 62 -0.92 15.37 -16.39
C LYS A 62 -0.25 16.26 -15.36
N PHE A 63 0.02 15.73 -14.16
CA PHE A 63 0.74 16.47 -13.12
C PHE A 63 2.15 16.86 -13.60
N PHE A 64 2.93 15.91 -14.11
CA PHE A 64 4.29 16.18 -14.59
C PHE A 64 4.31 16.98 -15.89
N GLU A 65 3.39 16.75 -16.81
CA GLU A 65 3.21 17.58 -18.01
C GLU A 65 2.97 19.05 -17.65
N SER A 66 2.22 19.33 -16.59
CA SER A 66 2.00 20.69 -16.09
C SER A 66 3.28 21.33 -15.56
N LEU A 67 4.15 20.54 -14.90
CA LEU A 67 5.47 21.01 -14.46
C LEU A 67 6.35 21.36 -15.66
N PHE A 68 6.43 20.44 -16.65
CA PHE A 68 7.23 20.64 -17.86
C PHE A 68 6.74 21.83 -18.69
N ALA A 69 5.43 22.03 -18.79
CA ALA A 69 4.84 23.19 -19.47
C ALA A 69 5.23 24.54 -18.84
N CYS A 70 5.67 24.54 -17.58
CA CYS A 70 6.18 25.70 -16.85
C CYS A 70 7.72 25.72 -16.74
N ASN A 71 8.41 24.86 -17.49
CA ASN A 71 9.87 24.67 -17.44
C ASN A 71 10.38 24.37 -16.03
N ILE A 72 9.62 23.58 -15.27
CA ILE A 72 10.01 23.09 -13.95
C ILE A 72 10.66 21.72 -14.10
N CYS A 73 11.83 21.53 -13.50
CA CYS A 73 12.56 20.26 -13.48
C CYS A 73 12.28 19.50 -12.16
N PRO A 74 11.38 18.50 -12.16
CA PRO A 74 11.06 17.72 -10.97
C PRO A 74 12.13 16.67 -10.65
N TYR A 75 12.41 16.49 -9.36
CA TYR A 75 13.19 15.39 -8.81
C TYR A 75 12.37 14.73 -7.71
N VAL A 76 12.01 13.45 -7.89
CA VAL A 76 11.12 12.73 -6.97
C VAL A 76 11.93 11.85 -6.04
N ILE A 77 11.74 11.99 -4.74
CA ILE A 77 12.46 11.21 -3.73
C ILE A 77 11.43 10.37 -2.98
N LEU A 78 11.61 9.05 -2.98
CA LEU A 78 10.69 8.09 -2.37
C LEU A 78 11.24 7.57 -1.04
N ASP A 79 10.37 7.43 -0.04
CA ASP A 79 10.66 6.74 1.22
C ASP A 79 10.94 5.26 0.98
N GLY A 80 12.04 4.78 1.56
CA GLY A 80 12.55 3.42 1.50
C GLY A 80 11.85 2.43 2.41
N GLY A 81 12.66 1.51 2.94
CA GLY A 81 12.21 0.53 3.91
C GLY A 81 11.89 1.15 5.27
N CYS A 82 11.28 0.34 6.13
CA CYS A 82 11.06 0.69 7.51
C CYS A 82 12.39 0.94 8.22
N ASP A 83 12.39 1.94 9.11
CA ASP A 83 13.54 2.28 9.93
C ASP A 83 14.04 1.11 10.79
N ILE A 84 15.37 0.93 10.85
CA ILE A 84 16.04 -0.19 11.53
C ILE A 84 15.88 -0.15 13.04
N SER A 85 15.68 1.04 13.61
CA SER A 85 15.58 1.23 15.06
C SER A 85 14.21 0.85 15.63
N ASP A 86 13.25 0.45 14.78
CA ASP A 86 11.89 0.06 15.15
C ASP A 86 11.07 1.14 15.88
N LYS A 87 11.60 2.37 16.01
CA LYS A 87 10.93 3.48 16.72
C LYS A 87 9.52 3.76 16.16
N LYS A 88 9.35 3.68 14.83
CA LYS A 88 8.05 3.90 14.17
C LYS A 88 7.16 2.67 14.06
N LEU A 89 7.61 1.49 14.52
CA LEU A 89 6.86 0.23 14.33
C LEU A 89 5.44 0.31 14.92
N ALA A 90 5.28 0.92 16.08
CA ALA A 90 3.96 1.12 16.71
C ALA A 90 3.05 1.98 15.82
N THR A 91 3.54 3.12 15.35
CA THR A 91 2.83 4.04 14.46
C THR A 91 2.46 3.36 13.14
N ILE A 92 3.35 2.55 12.56
CA ILE A 92 3.08 1.83 11.32
C ILE A 92 2.00 0.76 11.54
N LYS A 93 2.02 0.04 12.68
CA LYS A 93 0.97 -0.91 13.07
C LYS A 93 -0.39 -0.22 13.28
N ASP A 94 -0.41 0.95 13.89
CA ASP A 94 -1.63 1.73 14.08
C ASP A 94 -2.21 2.22 12.74
N ARG A 95 -1.36 2.78 11.86
CA ARG A 95 -1.73 3.14 10.49
C ARG A 95 -2.25 1.93 9.70
N ALA A 96 -1.66 0.75 9.88
CA ALA A 96 -2.14 -0.47 9.25
C ALA A 96 -3.53 -0.86 9.76
N ARG A 97 -3.79 -0.72 11.08
CA ARG A 97 -5.11 -0.98 11.67
C ARG A 97 -6.17 0.02 11.17
N GLU A 98 -5.83 1.30 11.08
CA GLU A 98 -6.69 2.34 10.51
C GLU A 98 -7.01 2.05 9.03
N LYS A 99 -6.01 1.66 8.22
CA LYS A 99 -6.22 1.25 6.83
C LYS A 99 -7.16 0.06 6.70
N ILE A 100 -7.09 -0.93 7.59
CA ILE A 100 -8.04 -2.06 7.64
C ILE A 100 -9.46 -1.56 7.94
N GLN A 101 -9.62 -0.64 8.88
CA GLN A 101 -10.94 -0.07 9.17
C GLN A 101 -11.50 0.72 7.98
N MET A 102 -10.68 1.53 7.32
CA MET A 102 -11.08 2.26 6.10
C MET A 102 -11.42 1.31 4.94
N ALA A 103 -10.64 0.25 4.73
CA ALA A 103 -10.92 -0.75 3.70
C ALA A 103 -12.25 -1.47 3.97
N HIS A 104 -12.55 -1.78 5.23
CA HIS A 104 -13.85 -2.33 5.62
C HIS A 104 -14.98 -1.35 5.34
N SER A 105 -14.80 -0.08 5.71
CA SER A 105 -15.79 0.97 5.45
C SER A 105 -16.10 1.07 3.95
N LEU A 106 -15.07 1.14 3.10
CA LEU A 106 -15.20 1.17 1.64
C LEU A 106 -15.92 -0.07 1.08
N SER A 107 -15.64 -1.25 1.64
CA SER A 107 -16.22 -2.50 1.15
C SER A 107 -17.74 -2.59 1.41
N VAL A 108 -18.25 -1.92 2.46
CA VAL A 108 -19.69 -1.85 2.77
C VAL A 108 -20.39 -0.59 2.25
N GLY A 109 -19.71 0.22 1.43
CA GLY A 109 -20.27 1.45 0.85
C GLY A 109 -20.14 2.70 1.71
N GLY A 110 -19.33 2.65 2.77
CA GLY A 110 -18.95 3.82 3.57
C GLY A 110 -17.81 4.62 2.94
N SER A 111 -17.35 5.65 3.66
CA SER A 111 -16.23 6.52 3.25
C SER A 111 -14.88 5.99 3.75
N GLY A 112 -13.81 6.31 3.03
CA GLY A 112 -12.44 5.96 3.41
C GLY A 112 -11.46 6.17 2.27
N TYR A 113 -10.17 6.12 2.59
CA TYR A 113 -9.08 6.28 1.62
C TYR A 113 -8.09 5.14 1.76
N VAL A 114 -8.09 4.22 0.79
CA VAL A 114 -7.14 3.10 0.73
C VAL A 114 -6.53 3.08 -0.66
N CYS A 115 -5.21 3.13 -0.70
CA CYS A 115 -4.46 3.00 -1.95
C CYS A 115 -4.63 1.58 -2.52
N PRO A 116 -4.89 1.43 -3.83
CA PRO A 116 -4.84 0.13 -4.50
C PRO A 116 -3.48 -0.56 -4.34
N LEU A 117 -3.39 -1.87 -4.55
CA LEU A 117 -2.19 -2.63 -4.19
C LEU A 117 -0.95 -2.29 -5.02
N LEU A 118 -1.10 -2.12 -6.33
CA LEU A 118 0.01 -1.98 -7.30
C LEU A 118 0.29 -0.53 -7.70
N ILE A 119 -0.35 0.41 -7.01
CA ILE A 119 -0.35 1.83 -7.36
C ILE A 119 1.06 2.45 -7.25
N ARG A 120 1.93 1.91 -6.38
CA ARG A 120 3.31 2.37 -6.22
C ARG A 120 4.13 1.99 -7.44
N GLU A 121 3.97 0.75 -7.91
CA GLU A 121 4.62 0.24 -9.11
C GLU A 121 4.16 1.01 -10.34
N VAL A 122 2.85 1.31 -10.44
CA VAL A 122 2.28 2.16 -11.50
C VAL A 122 2.89 3.57 -11.46
N PHE A 123 3.02 4.18 -10.27
CA PHE A 123 3.66 5.48 -10.12
C PHE A 123 5.10 5.46 -10.66
N ILE A 124 5.91 4.47 -10.27
CA ILE A 124 7.29 4.32 -10.77
C ILE A 124 7.32 4.12 -12.29
N GLN A 125 6.44 3.27 -12.86
CA GLN A 125 6.38 3.06 -14.31
C GLN A 125 6.07 4.36 -15.06
N VAL A 126 5.20 5.22 -14.53
CA VAL A 126 4.91 6.55 -15.12
C VAL A 126 6.12 7.47 -15.02
N LEU A 127 6.82 7.51 -13.88
CA LEU A 127 8.05 8.32 -13.75
C LEU A 127 9.11 7.89 -14.77
N ILE A 128 9.33 6.58 -14.93
CA ILE A 128 10.26 6.02 -15.92
C ILE A 128 9.84 6.41 -17.34
N LYS A 129 8.55 6.23 -17.69
CA LYS A 129 8.02 6.55 -19.02
C LYS A 129 8.17 8.03 -19.38
N LEU A 130 7.98 8.92 -18.41
CA LEU A 130 8.13 10.37 -18.58
C LEU A 130 9.57 10.86 -18.39
N GLN A 131 10.51 9.95 -18.11
CA GLN A 131 11.91 10.26 -17.82
C GLN A 131 12.07 11.27 -16.67
N VAL A 132 11.16 11.24 -15.69
CA VAL A 132 11.28 12.05 -14.47
C VAL A 132 12.36 11.43 -13.58
N PRO A 133 13.43 12.17 -13.23
CA PRO A 133 14.45 11.67 -12.31
C PRO A 133 13.85 11.36 -10.95
N PHE A 134 14.11 10.16 -10.44
CA PHE A 134 13.71 9.78 -9.09
C PHE A 134 14.75 8.89 -8.42
N VAL A 135 14.73 8.88 -7.09
CA VAL A 135 15.53 8.00 -6.25
C VAL A 135 14.68 7.45 -5.12
N GLN A 136 14.93 6.20 -4.77
CA GLN A 136 14.32 5.52 -3.65
C GLN A 136 15.33 5.47 -2.50
N CYS A 137 15.06 6.18 -1.41
CA CYS A 137 15.92 6.19 -0.24
C CYS A 137 15.97 4.79 0.40
N PHE A 138 17.00 4.54 1.22
CA PHE A 138 17.15 3.27 1.92
C PHE A 138 16.16 3.17 3.09
N SER A 139 15.99 4.27 3.81
CA SER A 139 15.03 4.49 4.88
C SER A 139 14.20 5.74 4.56
N GLU A 140 14.01 6.66 5.50
CA GLU A 140 13.15 7.84 5.35
C GLU A 140 13.79 8.92 4.46
N ALA A 141 12.98 9.53 3.60
CA ALA A 141 13.47 10.49 2.62
C ALA A 141 13.57 11.92 3.13
N ASP A 142 12.93 12.27 4.25
CA ASP A 142 12.74 13.66 4.68
C ASP A 142 14.07 14.45 4.82
N ARG A 143 15.07 13.84 5.45
CA ARG A 143 16.42 14.43 5.60
C ARG A 143 17.14 14.57 4.26
N ASP A 144 17.00 13.58 3.41
CA ASP A 144 17.63 13.54 2.09
C ASP A 144 17.01 14.61 1.17
N ILE A 145 15.68 14.76 1.22
CA ILE A 145 14.92 15.81 0.54
C ILE A 145 15.39 17.20 0.98
N MET A 146 15.44 17.44 2.29
CA MET A 146 15.88 18.72 2.85
C MET A 146 17.32 19.05 2.41
N THR A 147 18.22 18.08 2.52
CA THR A 147 19.64 18.26 2.20
C THR A 147 19.83 18.57 0.72
N LEU A 148 19.14 17.84 -0.16
CA LEU A 148 19.20 18.04 -1.61
C LEU A 148 18.62 19.40 -2.02
N ALA A 149 17.46 19.77 -1.48
CA ALA A 149 16.80 21.03 -1.77
C ALA A 149 17.65 22.25 -1.38
N ASN A 150 18.30 22.18 -0.21
CA ASN A 150 19.22 23.21 0.28
C ASN A 150 20.53 23.27 -0.51
N HIS A 151 20.97 22.16 -1.08
CA HIS A 151 22.16 22.11 -1.94
C HIS A 151 21.88 22.75 -3.32
N TRP A 152 20.71 22.47 -3.90
CA TRP A 152 20.31 23.05 -5.19
C TRP A 152 19.59 24.40 -5.10
N ASN A 153 19.32 24.90 -3.88
CA ASN A 153 18.55 26.12 -3.63
C ASN A 153 17.21 26.09 -4.37
N CYS A 154 16.44 25.03 -4.19
CA CYS A 154 15.13 24.87 -4.82
C CYS A 154 14.03 24.52 -3.81
N PRO A 155 12.76 24.83 -4.09
CA PRO A 155 11.67 24.53 -3.16
C PRO A 155 11.41 23.03 -3.03
N VAL A 156 10.86 22.65 -1.87
CA VAL A 156 10.36 21.29 -1.60
C VAL A 156 8.86 21.24 -1.78
N LEU A 157 8.33 20.21 -2.43
CA LEU A 157 6.90 19.94 -2.54
C LEU A 157 6.53 18.69 -1.73
N SER A 158 5.73 18.86 -0.68
CA SER A 158 5.27 17.77 0.20
C SER A 158 3.91 18.11 0.86
N SER A 159 3.33 17.16 1.61
CA SER A 159 2.22 17.37 2.56
C SER A 159 2.64 17.07 4.00
N ASP A 160 3.91 16.75 4.24
CA ASP A 160 4.40 16.46 5.58
C ASP A 160 4.68 17.78 6.33
N SER A 161 4.17 17.88 7.56
CA SER A 161 4.42 19.04 8.42
C SER A 161 5.83 19.11 8.97
N ASP A 162 6.61 18.03 8.87
CA ASP A 162 8.01 18.02 9.30
C ASP A 162 8.87 18.99 8.45
N PHE A 163 8.43 19.29 7.21
CA PHE A 163 8.99 20.37 6.38
C PHE A 163 8.73 21.79 6.87
N CYS A 164 7.87 21.98 7.89
CA CYS A 164 7.77 23.25 8.61
C CYS A 164 8.87 23.42 9.68
N ILE A 165 9.65 22.38 9.97
CA ILE A 165 10.70 22.37 10.99
C ILE A 165 12.09 22.46 10.36
N PHE A 166 12.27 21.81 9.21
CA PHE A 166 13.50 21.88 8.44
C PHE A 166 13.85 23.31 8.02
N ASP A 167 15.11 23.71 8.19
CA ASP A 167 15.62 25.01 7.73
C ASP A 167 15.89 24.98 6.22
N LEU A 168 14.81 25.10 5.45
CA LEU A 168 14.82 25.13 3.99
C LEU A 168 15.06 26.56 3.48
N LYS A 169 16.17 26.77 2.75
CA LYS A 169 16.56 28.10 2.22
C LYS A 169 15.53 28.72 1.29
N THR A 170 14.92 27.90 0.44
CA THR A 170 13.93 28.28 -0.58
C THR A 170 12.49 28.04 -0.14
N GLY A 171 12.30 27.45 1.04
CA GLY A 171 11.00 27.17 1.62
C GLY A 171 10.30 25.90 1.13
N PHE A 172 9.16 25.63 1.76
CA PHE A 172 8.34 24.44 1.58
C PHE A 172 7.00 24.80 0.93
N CYS A 173 6.65 24.12 -0.16
CA CYS A 173 5.38 24.28 -0.87
C CYS A 173 4.43 23.12 -0.50
N PRO A 174 3.30 23.40 0.18
CA PRO A 174 2.32 22.36 0.44
C PRO A 174 1.57 21.93 -0.83
N LEU A 175 1.46 20.63 -1.05
CA LEU A 175 0.67 20.04 -2.15
C LEU A 175 -0.81 20.49 -2.14
N ASN A 176 -1.35 20.88 -0.98
CA ASN A 176 -2.70 21.43 -0.86
C ASN A 176 -2.90 22.74 -1.63
N SER A 177 -1.85 23.56 -1.64
CA SER A 177 -1.86 24.90 -2.23
C SER A 177 -1.29 24.94 -3.65
N PHE A 178 -0.80 23.81 -4.15
CA PHE A 178 -0.13 23.70 -5.44
C PHE A 178 -1.13 23.48 -6.57
N GLN A 179 -1.41 24.55 -7.34
CA GLN A 179 -2.51 24.58 -8.32
C GLN A 179 -2.10 24.04 -9.69
N TRP A 180 -1.53 22.83 -9.74
CA TRP A 180 -1.03 22.24 -10.98
C TRP A 180 -2.09 22.04 -12.07
N ARG A 181 -3.37 21.91 -11.71
CA ARG A 181 -4.49 21.81 -12.68
C ARG A 181 -4.88 23.15 -13.30
N ASN A 182 -4.51 24.26 -12.66
CA ASN A 182 -4.92 25.61 -13.05
C ASN A 182 -3.66 26.42 -13.34
N MET A 183 -2.99 26.11 -14.45
CA MET A 183 -1.85 26.87 -14.93
C MET A 183 -2.31 28.26 -15.39
N ASN A 184 -1.52 29.27 -15.05
CA ASN A 184 -1.77 30.65 -15.46
C ASN A 184 -0.65 31.15 -16.38
N THR A 185 -0.95 32.15 -17.20
CA THR A 185 0.01 32.80 -18.08
C THR A 185 0.46 34.15 -17.50
N ILE A 186 1.74 34.46 -17.64
CA ILE A 186 2.26 35.81 -17.50
C ILE A 186 2.40 36.38 -18.91
N LYS A 187 1.72 37.51 -19.19
CA LYS A 187 1.83 38.25 -20.46
C LYS A 187 1.66 37.34 -21.70
N ASP A 188 0.71 36.39 -21.64
CA ASP A 188 0.33 35.46 -22.71
C ASP A 188 1.44 34.62 -23.37
N THR A 189 2.62 34.54 -22.73
CA THR A 189 3.80 33.88 -23.34
C THR A 189 4.48 32.88 -22.43
N GLN A 190 4.23 32.92 -21.12
CA GLN A 190 4.95 32.09 -20.17
C GLN A 190 4.03 31.52 -19.09
N ASN A 191 3.96 30.19 -19.01
CA ASN A 191 3.14 29.48 -18.04
C ASN A 191 3.81 29.45 -16.65
N TYR A 192 2.99 29.47 -15.61
CA TYR A 192 3.43 29.22 -14.24
C TYR A 192 2.36 28.47 -13.45
N ILE A 193 2.80 27.80 -12.39
CA ILE A 193 1.91 27.16 -11.42
C ILE A 193 1.77 28.06 -10.19
N PRO A 194 0.56 28.53 -9.86
CA PRO A 194 0.30 29.19 -8.60
C PRO A 194 0.54 28.23 -7.42
N ALA A 195 1.35 28.67 -6.47
CA ALA A 195 1.68 27.91 -5.26
C ALA A 195 1.74 28.84 -4.04
N LYS A 196 1.71 28.26 -2.84
CA LYS A 196 2.11 28.95 -1.61
C LYS A 196 3.41 28.35 -1.10
N CYS A 197 4.31 29.18 -0.61
CA CYS A 197 5.58 28.77 -0.03
C CYS A 197 5.65 29.20 1.44
N PHE A 198 5.84 28.23 2.33
CA PHE A 198 6.03 28.43 3.75
C PHE A 198 7.42 29.05 4.00
N SER A 199 7.46 30.07 4.84
CA SER A 199 8.70 30.71 5.30
C SER A 199 8.93 30.41 6.77
N LEU A 200 10.01 29.68 7.06
CA LEU A 200 10.46 29.42 8.43
C LEU A 200 10.82 30.72 9.15
N ASP A 201 11.38 31.70 8.42
CA ASP A 201 11.70 33.00 8.98
C ASP A 201 10.43 33.73 9.42
N ALA A 202 9.40 33.80 8.57
CA ALA A 202 8.13 34.43 8.94
C ALA A 202 7.49 33.73 10.17
N PHE A 203 7.57 32.40 10.21
CA PHE A 203 7.10 31.61 11.34
C PHE A 203 7.85 31.96 12.64
N CYS A 204 9.19 32.00 12.63
CA CYS A 204 10.00 32.38 13.79
C CYS A 204 9.79 33.85 14.22
N HIS A 205 9.63 34.77 13.26
CA HIS A 205 9.39 36.19 13.55
C HIS A 205 8.08 36.39 14.32
N HIS A 206 7.03 35.66 13.96
CA HIS A 206 5.74 35.70 14.68
C HIS A 206 5.89 35.33 16.17
N PHE A 207 6.83 34.45 16.51
CA PHE A 207 7.11 34.02 17.89
C PHE A 207 8.28 34.77 18.52
N SER A 208 8.29 36.10 18.42
CA SER A 208 9.32 36.97 19.02
C SER A 208 10.74 36.67 18.53
N ASN A 209 10.91 36.41 17.23
CA ASN A 209 12.18 36.02 16.61
C ASN A 209 12.80 34.76 17.26
N MET A 210 11.96 33.74 17.49
CA MET A 210 12.38 32.48 18.10
C MET A 210 13.56 31.86 17.35
N ASN A 211 14.56 31.40 18.09
CA ASN A 211 15.72 30.72 17.51
C ASN A 211 15.30 29.45 16.76
N LYS A 212 15.61 29.36 15.46
CA LYS A 212 15.32 28.19 14.60
C LYS A 212 15.82 26.87 15.17
N ALA A 213 16.95 26.90 15.90
CA ALA A 213 17.53 25.71 16.52
C ALA A 213 16.60 25.04 17.55
N LEU A 214 15.59 25.76 18.06
CA LEU A 214 14.58 25.24 19.00
C LEU A 214 13.49 24.40 18.32
N LEU A 215 13.31 24.53 17.00
CA LEU A 215 12.22 23.89 16.27
C LEU A 215 12.29 22.36 16.26
N PRO A 216 13.47 21.71 16.15
CA PRO A 216 13.57 20.26 16.34
C PRO A 216 13.07 19.82 17.72
N LEU A 217 13.41 20.56 18.79
CA LEU A 217 12.91 20.26 20.13
C LEU A 217 11.38 20.46 20.22
N PHE A 218 10.86 21.52 19.60
CA PHE A 218 9.42 21.73 19.46
C PHE A 218 8.71 20.54 18.81
N ALA A 219 9.22 20.06 17.67
CA ALA A 219 8.65 18.96 16.92
C ALA A 219 8.54 17.69 17.79
N VAL A 220 9.63 17.36 18.47
CA VAL A 220 9.74 16.21 19.36
C VAL A 220 8.76 16.32 20.55
N LEU A 221 8.66 17.49 21.20
CA LEU A 221 7.75 17.74 22.33
C LEU A 221 6.26 17.78 21.92
N CYS A 222 5.96 18.23 20.70
CA CYS A 222 4.60 18.28 20.18
C CYS A 222 4.04 16.87 19.86
N GLY A 223 4.92 15.87 19.83
CA GLY A 223 4.57 14.49 19.50
C GLY A 223 4.76 14.22 18.03
N ASN A 224 6.02 14.26 17.58
CA ASN A 224 6.43 13.60 16.34
C ASN A 224 6.25 12.06 16.49
N ASP A 225 6.42 11.32 15.39
CA ASP A 225 6.14 9.88 15.32
C ASP A 225 7.02 8.98 16.24
N HIS A 226 7.88 9.57 17.09
CA HIS A 226 9.00 8.91 17.78
C HIS A 226 8.84 8.75 19.30
N ILE A 227 7.97 9.55 19.95
CA ILE A 227 7.91 9.60 21.43
C ILE A 227 6.54 9.22 22.00
N ASN A 228 6.59 8.34 23.00
CA ASN A 228 5.45 7.86 23.77
C ASN A 228 4.81 9.00 24.60
N LEU A 229 3.53 9.26 24.32
CA LEU A 229 2.70 10.34 24.88
C LEU A 229 2.67 10.49 26.42
N PRO A 230 2.80 9.45 27.27
CA PRO A 230 2.56 9.60 28.72
C PRO A 230 3.58 10.50 29.45
N ILE A 231 4.86 10.45 29.06
CA ILE A 231 5.91 11.26 29.68
C ILE A 231 5.74 12.73 29.29
N MET A 232 5.38 12.98 28.04
CA MET A 232 5.14 14.34 27.53
C MET A 232 3.84 14.93 28.09
N GLU A 233 2.80 14.13 28.31
CA GLU A 233 1.58 14.55 29.00
C GLU A 233 1.87 14.96 30.47
N THR A 234 2.83 14.28 31.12
CA THR A 234 3.29 14.66 32.47
C THR A 234 3.98 16.03 32.48
N PHE A 235 4.76 16.35 31.45
CA PHE A 235 5.33 17.69 31.28
C PHE A 235 4.24 18.73 30.99
N LEU A 236 3.38 18.49 30.00
CA LEU A 236 2.36 19.44 29.55
C LEU A 236 1.36 19.79 30.65
N SER A 237 0.98 18.82 31.49
CA SER A 237 0.09 19.04 32.64
C SER A 237 0.72 19.90 33.74
N LYS A 238 2.05 19.83 33.92
CA LYS A 238 2.77 20.57 34.96
C LYS A 238 3.29 21.93 34.50
N ALA A 239 3.61 22.09 33.22
CA ALA A 239 4.24 23.28 32.67
C ALA A 239 3.30 24.50 32.58
N ARG A 240 1.97 24.32 32.75
CA ARG A 240 0.95 25.38 32.65
C ARG A 240 1.20 26.29 31.44
N LEU A 241 1.24 25.69 30.24
CA LEU A 241 1.45 26.44 28.99
C LEU A 241 0.41 27.60 28.91
N PRO A 242 0.82 28.80 28.47
CA PRO A 242 -0.08 29.94 28.33
C PRO A 242 -1.13 29.63 27.26
N LEU A 243 -2.25 29.06 27.70
CA LEU A 243 -3.42 28.79 26.87
C LEU A 243 -4.11 30.14 26.64
N GLY A 244 -3.96 30.68 25.43
CA GLY A 244 -4.75 31.83 25.00
C GLY A 244 -6.24 31.58 25.24
N ALA A 245 -6.96 32.64 25.61
CA ALA A 245 -8.36 32.57 26.03
C ALA A 245 -9.25 31.78 25.05
N THR A 246 -10.27 31.12 25.61
CA THR A 246 -11.34 30.36 24.98
C THR A 246 -11.61 30.72 23.52
N SER A 247 -10.93 30.03 22.59
CA SER A 247 -11.22 30.09 21.16
C SER A 247 -11.93 28.81 20.72
N SER A 248 -12.70 28.88 19.63
CA SER A 248 -13.39 27.73 19.01
C SER A 248 -12.43 26.67 18.45
N LYS A 249 -11.11 26.86 18.55
CA LYS A 249 -10.09 25.99 17.96
C LYS A 249 -9.72 24.85 18.91
N GLY A 250 -9.51 23.64 18.38
CA GLY A 250 -9.36 22.41 19.18
C GLY A 250 -8.12 22.35 20.10
N ARG A 251 -8.09 21.38 21.01
CA ARG A 251 -6.99 21.13 21.98
C ARG A 251 -5.58 21.05 21.35
N ARG A 252 -5.47 20.53 20.12
CA ARG A 252 -4.18 20.38 19.42
C ARG A 252 -3.58 21.72 18.99
N HIS A 253 -4.42 22.64 18.51
CA HIS A 253 -4.00 23.99 18.10
C HIS A 253 -3.40 24.75 19.29
N HIS A 254 -4.09 24.67 20.43
CA HIS A 254 -3.64 25.26 21.69
C HIS A 254 -2.31 24.67 22.20
N ARG A 255 -2.08 23.37 22.02
CA ARG A 255 -0.81 22.71 22.36
C ARG A 255 0.34 23.26 21.52
N VAL A 256 0.16 23.38 20.20
CA VAL A 256 1.16 23.94 19.28
C VAL A 256 1.51 25.37 19.68
N LEU A 257 0.49 26.22 19.83
CA LEU A 257 0.66 27.62 20.21
C LEU A 257 1.36 27.78 21.57
N GLY A 258 0.91 27.03 22.58
CA GLY A 258 1.47 27.08 23.92
C GLY A 258 2.93 26.64 23.97
N LEU A 259 3.30 25.59 23.23
CA LEU A 259 4.68 25.11 23.15
C LEU A 259 5.60 26.10 22.43
N LEU A 260 5.15 26.69 21.31
CA LEU A 260 5.94 27.69 20.58
C LEU A 260 6.18 28.94 21.42
N ASN A 261 5.13 29.45 22.09
CA ASN A 261 5.25 30.58 23.02
C ASN A 261 6.13 30.24 24.22
N TRP A 262 6.10 29.01 24.72
CA TRP A 262 6.97 28.62 25.82
C TRP A 262 8.43 28.53 25.36
N LEU A 263 8.69 27.95 24.20
CA LEU A 263 10.03 27.79 23.64
C LEU A 263 10.68 29.11 23.24
N SER A 264 9.90 30.11 22.81
CA SER A 264 10.44 31.41 22.39
C SER A 264 11.17 32.18 23.49
N HIS A 265 11.01 31.80 24.77
CA HIS A 265 11.70 32.41 25.90
C HIS A 265 13.13 31.89 26.13
N PHE A 266 13.54 30.80 25.46
CA PHE A 266 14.87 30.22 25.62
C PHE A 266 15.82 30.66 24.52
N ALA A 267 17.11 30.80 24.85
CA ALA A 267 18.12 31.20 23.87
C ALA A 267 18.57 30.03 22.99
N ASN A 268 18.62 28.82 23.55
CA ASN A 268 19.17 27.64 22.88
C ASN A 268 18.45 26.33 23.30
N PRO A 269 18.58 25.26 22.50
CA PRO A 269 17.88 23.99 22.76
C PRO A 269 18.33 23.30 24.04
N THR A 270 19.59 23.44 24.44
CA THR A 270 20.13 22.82 25.66
C THR A 270 19.45 23.39 26.91
N GLU A 271 19.29 24.71 26.96
CA GLU A 271 18.60 25.40 28.06
C GLU A 271 17.11 25.01 28.14
N ALA A 272 16.43 24.96 26.99
CA ALA A 272 15.04 24.54 26.92
C ALA A 272 14.89 23.08 27.37
N LEU A 273 15.77 22.19 26.92
CA LEU A 273 15.81 20.78 27.27
C LEU A 273 16.02 20.57 28.78
N ASP A 274 17.00 21.25 29.38
CA ASP A 274 17.24 21.16 30.82
C ASP A 274 16.02 21.63 31.63
N ASN A 275 15.26 22.61 31.13
CA ASN A 275 13.99 23.01 31.74
C ASN A 275 12.89 21.95 31.60
N VAL A 276 12.76 21.27 30.46
CA VAL A 276 11.83 20.13 30.31
C VAL A 276 12.13 19.06 31.36
N LEU A 277 13.41 18.72 31.54
CA LEU A 277 13.84 17.66 32.46
C LEU A 277 13.53 17.97 33.93
N LYS A 278 13.41 19.25 34.33
CA LYS A 278 13.04 19.65 35.71
C LYS A 278 11.66 19.13 36.11
N TYR A 279 10.72 19.02 35.18
CA TYR A 279 9.35 18.55 35.42
C TYR A 279 9.22 17.03 35.54
N LEU A 280 10.28 16.30 35.16
CA LEU A 280 10.33 14.84 35.13
C LEU A 280 10.98 14.26 36.40
N PRO A 281 10.59 13.03 36.80
CA PRO A 281 11.22 12.31 37.91
C PRO A 281 12.72 12.12 37.66
N LYS A 282 13.56 12.29 38.71
CA LYS A 282 15.03 12.20 38.59
C LYS A 282 15.52 10.93 37.89
N LYS A 283 14.86 9.80 38.15
CA LYS A 283 15.18 8.49 37.59
C LYS A 283 15.04 8.39 36.06
N ASP A 284 14.20 9.22 35.45
CA ASP A 284 13.87 9.13 34.02
C ASP A 284 14.60 10.21 33.19
N ARG A 285 15.30 11.15 33.84
CA ARG A 285 15.86 12.36 33.19
C ARG A 285 16.92 12.03 32.14
N GLU A 286 17.89 11.19 32.46
CA GLU A 286 18.99 10.86 31.52
C GLU A 286 18.46 10.11 30.30
N ASN A 287 17.62 9.09 30.50
CA ASN A 287 17.02 8.33 29.40
C ASN A 287 16.15 9.22 28.48
N VAL A 288 15.37 10.14 29.07
CA VAL A 288 14.54 11.07 28.28
C VAL A 288 15.42 12.10 27.57
N LYS A 289 16.49 12.59 28.21
CA LYS A 289 17.45 13.51 27.57
C LYS A 289 18.07 12.88 26.34
N GLU A 290 18.59 11.66 26.45
CA GLU A 290 19.17 10.91 25.34
C GLU A 290 18.14 10.68 24.22
N LEU A 291 16.93 10.23 24.57
CA LEU A 291 15.85 10.03 23.60
C LEU A 291 15.49 11.32 22.84
N LEU A 292 15.37 12.45 23.55
CA LEU A 292 15.06 13.75 22.94
C LEU A 292 16.19 14.20 22.02
N CYS A 293 17.45 14.11 22.46
CA CYS A 293 18.61 14.44 21.65
C CYS A 293 18.67 13.61 20.36
N CYS A 294 18.56 12.28 20.47
CA CYS A 294 18.56 11.39 19.31
C CYS A 294 17.39 11.66 18.36
N SER A 295 16.21 12.06 18.87
CA SER A 295 15.06 12.40 18.01
C SER A 295 15.24 13.75 17.31
N MET A 296 15.99 14.69 17.89
CA MET A 296 16.30 15.97 17.25
C MET A 296 17.31 15.83 16.10
N GLU A 297 18.16 14.79 16.12
CA GLU A 297 19.12 14.49 15.04
C GLU A 297 18.42 14.18 13.70
N GLU A 298 17.15 13.78 13.73
CA GLU A 298 16.33 13.52 12.54
C GLU A 298 16.05 14.80 11.73
N TYR A 299 16.19 15.98 12.33
CA TYR A 299 16.04 17.26 11.65
C TYR A 299 17.37 17.84 11.13
N GLN A 300 18.48 17.10 11.30
CA GLN A 300 19.81 17.51 10.83
C GLN A 300 20.06 17.05 9.39
N GLN A 301 21.07 17.66 8.74
CA GLN A 301 21.47 17.30 7.39
C GLN A 301 21.79 15.81 7.28
N SER A 302 21.42 15.22 6.15
CA SER A 302 21.72 13.82 5.85
C SER A 302 23.19 13.64 5.52
N GLN A 303 23.72 12.46 5.81
CA GLN A 303 25.04 12.04 5.33
C GLN A 303 24.98 11.54 3.87
N VAL A 304 23.78 11.23 3.35
CA VAL A 304 23.55 10.77 1.99
C VAL A 304 23.60 11.96 1.03
N LYS A 305 24.40 11.82 -0.04
CA LYS A 305 24.56 12.85 -1.09
C LYS A 305 23.74 12.49 -2.33
N LEU A 306 22.44 12.76 -2.30
CA LEU A 306 21.56 12.45 -3.43
C LEU A 306 21.96 13.17 -4.73
N GLN A 307 22.64 14.31 -4.65
CA GLN A 307 23.15 15.00 -5.83
C GLN A 307 24.13 14.15 -6.62
N ASP A 308 24.93 13.30 -5.96
CA ASP A 308 25.91 12.43 -6.61
C ASP A 308 25.18 11.29 -7.36
N PHE A 309 24.04 10.84 -6.85
CA PHE A 309 23.18 9.88 -7.54
C PHE A 309 22.58 10.48 -8.81
N PHE A 310 22.02 11.69 -8.73
CA PHE A 310 21.42 12.33 -9.90
C PHE A 310 22.45 12.79 -10.95
N GLN A 311 23.70 13.06 -10.56
CA GLN A 311 24.76 13.50 -11.48
C GLN A 311 25.59 12.35 -12.04
N TYR A 312 25.97 11.38 -11.20
CA TYR A 312 26.95 10.33 -11.53
C TYR A 312 26.37 8.91 -11.43
N GLY A 313 25.14 8.76 -10.92
CA GLY A 313 24.52 7.46 -10.69
C GLY A 313 25.02 6.73 -9.43
N THR A 314 25.80 7.41 -8.59
CA THR A 314 26.40 6.84 -7.37
C THR A 314 25.51 7.10 -6.16
N TYR A 315 25.04 6.05 -5.50
CA TYR A 315 24.25 6.13 -4.27
C TYR A 315 25.00 5.47 -3.12
N VAL A 316 25.35 6.24 -2.09
CA VAL A 316 26.04 5.73 -0.91
C VAL A 316 25.23 6.08 0.33
N CYS A 317 24.79 5.05 1.04
CA CYS A 317 24.07 5.16 2.31
C CYS A 317 24.91 4.50 3.41
N PRO A 318 25.38 5.25 4.43
CA PRO A 318 26.18 4.69 5.51
C PRO A 318 25.53 3.52 6.24
N ASP A 319 24.23 3.63 6.53
CA ASP A 319 23.47 2.56 7.21
C ASP A 319 23.44 1.27 6.39
N ALA A 320 23.26 1.41 5.07
CA ALA A 320 23.23 0.27 4.16
C ALA A 320 24.60 -0.40 4.00
N LEU A 321 25.69 0.38 4.00
CA LEU A 321 27.06 -0.13 4.01
C LEU A 321 27.37 -0.89 5.30
N ASN A 322 26.93 -0.37 6.45
CA ASN A 322 27.14 -1.01 7.76
C ASN A 322 26.43 -2.38 7.87
N LEU A 323 25.34 -2.57 7.13
CA LEU A 323 24.61 -3.84 7.05
C LEU A 323 25.30 -4.88 6.13
N GLY A 324 26.28 -4.46 5.33
CA GLY A 324 27.02 -5.34 4.42
C GLY A 324 26.13 -5.94 3.33
N LEU A 325 25.14 -5.19 2.83
CA LEU A 325 24.27 -5.63 1.76
C LEU A 325 25.02 -5.67 0.41
N PRO A 326 24.69 -6.60 -0.50
CA PRO A 326 25.32 -6.62 -1.82
C PRO A 326 25.08 -5.32 -2.60
N GLU A 327 26.12 -4.81 -3.25
CA GLU A 327 26.08 -3.52 -3.97
C GLU A 327 24.95 -3.44 -5.02
N TRP A 328 24.72 -4.53 -5.74
CA TRP A 328 23.66 -4.57 -6.76
C TRP A 328 22.26 -4.36 -6.15
N VAL A 329 22.03 -4.82 -4.90
CA VAL A 329 20.76 -4.63 -4.19
C VAL A 329 20.57 -3.17 -3.85
N LEU A 330 21.62 -2.49 -3.38
CA LEU A 330 21.57 -1.06 -3.04
C LEU A 330 21.27 -0.20 -4.27
N VAL A 331 21.98 -0.46 -5.37
CA VAL A 331 21.77 0.24 -6.63
C VAL A 331 20.36 -0.04 -7.19
N ALA A 332 19.89 -1.28 -7.12
CA ALA A 332 18.56 -1.65 -7.61
C ALA A 332 17.43 -1.08 -6.74
N LEU A 333 17.61 -1.01 -5.41
CA LEU A 333 16.71 -0.30 -4.51
C LEU A 333 16.67 1.18 -4.87
N ALA A 334 17.81 1.86 -4.94
CA ALA A 334 17.91 3.29 -5.24
C ALA A 334 17.25 3.69 -6.57
N LYS A 335 17.35 2.82 -7.58
CA LYS A 335 16.72 3.00 -8.91
C LYS A 335 15.23 2.60 -8.94
N GLY A 336 14.66 2.15 -7.83
CA GLY A 336 13.27 1.66 -7.75
C GLY A 336 13.02 0.36 -8.50
N GLN A 337 14.07 -0.39 -8.83
CA GLN A 337 14.00 -1.70 -9.50
C GLN A 337 13.68 -2.83 -8.50
N LEU A 338 14.04 -2.65 -7.23
CA LEU A 338 13.58 -3.47 -6.12
C LEU A 338 12.61 -2.68 -5.24
N SER A 339 11.55 -3.35 -4.79
CA SER A 339 10.60 -2.77 -3.84
C SER A 339 11.19 -2.65 -2.43
N PRO A 340 10.81 -1.63 -1.64
CA PRO A 340 11.10 -1.56 -0.20
C PRO A 340 10.66 -2.81 0.59
N PHE A 341 9.71 -3.59 0.06
CA PHE A 341 9.39 -4.91 0.60
C PHE A 341 10.62 -5.82 0.73
N ILE A 342 11.53 -5.76 -0.25
CA ILE A 342 12.76 -6.57 -0.26
C ILE A 342 13.72 -6.08 0.81
N SER A 343 13.92 -4.76 0.99
CA SER A 343 14.77 -4.22 2.05
C SER A 343 14.22 -4.55 3.44
N ASP A 344 12.90 -4.42 3.65
CA ASP A 344 12.25 -4.73 4.92
C ASP A 344 12.40 -6.21 5.29
N ALA A 345 12.15 -7.10 4.33
CA ALA A 345 12.35 -8.53 4.52
C ALA A 345 13.83 -8.85 4.79
N LEU A 346 14.74 -8.25 4.03
CA LEU A 346 16.17 -8.51 4.12
C LEU A 346 16.77 -8.07 5.47
N VAL A 347 16.47 -6.83 5.88
CA VAL A 347 17.09 -6.16 7.03
C VAL A 347 16.34 -6.46 8.33
N LEU A 348 15.00 -6.34 8.32
CA LEU A 348 14.18 -6.44 9.54
C LEU A 348 13.63 -7.85 9.78
N LYS A 349 13.75 -8.76 8.79
CA LYS A 349 13.06 -10.06 8.77
C LYS A 349 11.56 -9.90 9.08
N ARG A 350 10.99 -8.76 8.69
CA ARG A 350 9.62 -8.37 9.00
C ARG A 350 9.02 -7.57 7.85
N THR A 351 7.79 -7.88 7.49
CA THR A 351 7.04 -7.14 6.46
C THR A 351 5.62 -6.83 6.92
N ILE A 352 5.02 -5.79 6.35
CA ILE A 352 3.64 -5.39 6.63
C ILE A 352 2.86 -5.51 5.33
N LEU A 353 1.90 -6.42 5.29
CA LEU A 353 1.14 -6.70 4.09
C LEU A 353 0.10 -5.59 3.85
N HIS A 354 0.10 -5.06 2.63
CA HIS A 354 -0.76 -3.94 2.26
C HIS A 354 -2.24 -4.33 2.32
N THR A 355 -3.06 -3.49 2.94
CA THR A 355 -4.51 -3.72 3.03
C THR A 355 -5.18 -3.43 1.69
N GLN A 356 -6.10 -4.31 1.27
CA GLN A 356 -6.94 -4.13 0.09
C GLN A 356 -8.42 -3.99 0.48
N VAL A 357 -9.24 -3.41 -0.40
CA VAL A 357 -10.71 -3.38 -0.24
C VAL A 357 -11.27 -4.74 -0.65
N GLU A 358 -11.33 -5.67 0.30
CA GLU A 358 -11.71 -7.07 0.07
C GLU A 358 -12.82 -7.57 1.02
N ASN A 359 -13.34 -8.78 0.78
CA ASN A 359 -14.27 -9.44 1.69
C ASN A 359 -13.57 -9.84 3.00
N MET A 360 -13.74 -9.04 4.05
CA MET A 360 -13.07 -9.28 5.34
C MET A 360 -13.60 -10.48 6.13
N GLN A 361 -14.72 -11.09 5.70
CA GLN A 361 -15.22 -12.36 6.26
C GLN A 361 -14.41 -13.57 5.75
N GLN A 362 -13.66 -13.39 4.67
CA GLN A 362 -12.75 -14.41 4.15
C GLN A 362 -11.33 -14.20 4.71
N PRO A 363 -10.48 -15.25 4.70
CA PRO A 363 -9.06 -15.12 4.97
C PRO A 363 -8.42 -14.01 4.12
N ASN A 364 -7.32 -13.43 4.55
CA ASN A 364 -6.66 -12.36 3.79
C ASN A 364 -6.27 -12.80 2.38
N ALA A 365 -6.44 -11.92 1.38
CA ALA A 365 -6.06 -12.21 -0.01
C ALA A 365 -4.59 -12.58 -0.18
N HIS A 366 -3.72 -12.07 0.70
CA HIS A 366 -2.27 -12.35 0.70
C HIS A 366 -1.91 -13.77 1.08
N ARG A 367 -2.86 -14.57 1.56
CA ARG A 367 -2.61 -15.99 1.87
C ARG A 367 -2.22 -16.79 0.62
N LEU A 368 -2.82 -16.49 -0.54
CA LEU A 368 -2.53 -17.20 -1.79
C LEU A 368 -1.12 -16.93 -2.34
N SER A 369 -0.56 -15.75 -2.08
CA SER A 369 0.79 -15.38 -2.49
C SER A 369 1.86 -15.74 -1.46
N ARG A 370 1.47 -16.35 -0.32
CA ARG A 370 2.41 -16.79 0.73
C ARG A 370 3.51 -17.72 0.20
N PRO A 371 3.23 -18.77 -0.61
CA PRO A 371 4.30 -19.63 -1.12
C PRO A 371 5.35 -18.86 -1.94
N ILE A 372 4.94 -17.85 -2.72
CA ILE A 372 5.86 -16.97 -3.45
C ILE A 372 6.74 -16.19 -2.46
N ARG A 373 6.15 -15.63 -1.40
CA ARG A 373 6.90 -14.93 -0.34
C ARG A 373 7.88 -15.83 0.38
N GLN A 374 7.54 -17.10 0.64
CA GLN A 374 8.46 -18.04 1.30
C GLN A 374 9.71 -18.30 0.45
N ILE A 375 9.57 -18.32 -0.88
CA ILE A 375 10.72 -18.39 -1.80
C ILE A 375 11.53 -17.10 -1.78
N ILE A 376 10.87 -15.93 -1.83
CA ILE A 376 11.56 -14.63 -1.69
C ILE A 376 12.36 -14.60 -0.39
N TYR A 377 11.75 -14.97 0.73
CA TYR A 377 12.42 -15.06 2.03
C TYR A 377 13.60 -16.03 1.98
N GLY A 378 13.43 -17.19 1.34
CA GLY A 378 14.50 -18.16 1.10
C GLY A 378 15.72 -17.56 0.39
N LEU A 379 15.49 -16.75 -0.65
CA LEU A 379 16.53 -16.04 -1.39
C LEU A 379 17.24 -14.96 -0.55
N LEU A 380 16.56 -14.39 0.44
CA LEU A 380 17.08 -13.32 1.30
C LEU A 380 17.78 -13.83 2.58
N LEU A 381 17.86 -15.15 2.80
CA LEU A 381 18.41 -15.71 4.04
C LEU A 381 19.93 -15.53 4.16
N ASN A 382 20.72 -15.79 3.11
CA ASN A 382 22.19 -15.79 3.22
C ASN A 382 22.83 -14.51 2.67
N ALA A 383 22.15 -13.39 2.80
CA ALA A 383 22.62 -12.12 2.26
C ALA A 383 23.81 -11.50 3.03
N SER A 384 24.08 -11.92 4.26
CA SER A 384 25.26 -11.45 5.01
C SER A 384 25.60 -12.35 6.22
N PRO A 385 26.84 -12.84 6.36
CA PRO A 385 27.32 -13.47 7.59
C PRO A 385 27.52 -12.48 8.75
N HIS A 386 27.47 -11.16 8.50
CA HIS A 386 27.65 -10.12 9.53
C HIS A 386 26.38 -9.87 10.36
N LEU A 387 25.19 -10.02 9.76
CA LEU A 387 23.91 -9.86 10.46
C LEU A 387 23.72 -10.92 11.57
N GLU A 388 24.36 -12.09 11.42
CA GLU A 388 24.35 -13.15 12.43
C GLU A 388 25.21 -12.83 13.66
N LYS A 389 26.22 -11.95 13.57
CA LYS A 389 27.17 -11.71 14.67
C LYS A 389 26.63 -10.75 15.72
N THR A 390 25.72 -9.84 15.35
CA THR A 390 25.13 -8.87 16.30
C THR A 390 24.05 -9.50 17.19
N SER A 391 23.53 -10.68 16.83
CA SER A 391 22.44 -11.38 17.55
C SER A 391 22.87 -12.65 18.30
N ARG A 392 24.17 -12.93 18.45
CA ARG A 392 24.64 -14.12 19.18
C ARG A 392 24.70 -13.87 20.68
N ASN A 393 23.53 -13.89 21.30
CA ASN A 393 23.33 -14.38 22.66
C ASN A 393 21.92 -15.00 22.70
N VAL A 394 21.81 -16.31 22.41
CA VAL A 394 20.78 -17.30 22.82
C VAL A 394 20.68 -18.46 21.78
N LEU A 395 21.18 -19.65 22.16
CA LEU A 395 20.87 -21.07 21.77
C LEU A 395 20.63 -21.48 20.27
N PRO A 396 20.61 -22.79 19.90
CA PRO A 396 21.04 -23.26 18.58
C PRO A 396 19.84 -23.36 17.60
N SER A 397 20.13 -23.23 16.30
CA SER A 397 19.23 -23.50 15.16
C SER A 397 17.77 -23.06 15.35
N ARG A 398 17.51 -21.74 15.36
CA ARG A 398 16.15 -21.22 15.17
C ARG A 398 15.73 -21.38 13.70
N PRO A 399 14.44 -21.65 13.41
CA PRO A 399 13.95 -21.76 12.05
C PRO A 399 14.14 -20.44 11.29
N LEU A 400 14.32 -20.56 9.98
CA LEU A 400 14.50 -19.51 8.98
C LEU A 400 13.23 -18.67 8.83
N ALA A 401 12.86 -17.93 9.87
CA ALA A 401 11.51 -17.42 10.03
C ALA A 401 11.41 -15.89 9.89
N PHE A 402 10.35 -15.44 9.23
CA PHE A 402 10.04 -14.04 8.97
C PHE A 402 8.72 -13.66 9.65
N SER A 403 8.60 -12.42 10.07
CA SER A 403 7.43 -11.87 10.75
C SER A 403 6.55 -11.09 9.77
N GLU A 404 5.32 -11.53 9.53
CA GLU A 404 4.36 -10.82 8.69
C GLU A 404 3.29 -10.16 9.55
N VAL A 405 3.13 -8.85 9.44
CA VAL A 405 1.93 -8.16 9.94
C VAL A 405 0.86 -8.25 8.87
N GLU A 406 -0.16 -9.06 9.12
CA GLU A 406 -1.25 -9.34 8.19
C GLU A 406 -2.61 -8.96 8.78
N ARG A 407 -3.60 -8.84 7.91
CA ARG A 407 -4.99 -8.64 8.34
C ARG A 407 -5.55 -9.94 8.94
N ILE A 408 -6.19 -9.81 10.09
CA ILE A 408 -7.16 -10.77 10.64
C ILE A 408 -8.48 -10.06 10.89
N ASN A 409 -9.54 -10.44 10.15
CA ASN A 409 -10.83 -9.76 10.20
C ASN A 409 -10.67 -8.24 10.01
N LYS A 410 -10.99 -7.44 11.05
CA LYS A 410 -10.89 -5.97 11.08
C LYS A 410 -9.70 -5.45 11.92
N ASN A 411 -8.72 -6.30 12.20
CA ASN A 411 -7.53 -5.95 13.00
C ASN A 411 -6.27 -6.56 12.35
N ILE A 412 -5.12 -6.30 12.97
CA ILE A 412 -3.83 -6.87 12.57
C ILE A 412 -3.48 -8.09 13.42
N LYS A 413 -2.73 -9.01 12.82
CA LYS A 413 -2.04 -10.10 13.50
C LYS A 413 -0.61 -10.16 13.00
N THR A 414 0.32 -10.48 13.88
CA THR A 414 1.67 -10.87 13.47
C THR A 414 1.73 -12.39 13.38
N SER A 415 2.09 -12.90 12.21
CA SER A 415 2.26 -14.32 11.94
C SER A 415 3.71 -14.61 11.58
N ILE A 416 4.20 -15.78 11.97
CA ILE A 416 5.56 -16.23 11.65
C ILE A 416 5.48 -17.13 10.42
N ILE A 417 6.31 -16.83 9.42
CA ILE A 417 6.36 -17.55 8.14
C ILE A 417 7.76 -18.11 7.96
N ASP A 418 7.84 -19.42 7.75
CA ASP A 418 9.11 -20.08 7.45
C ASP A 418 9.50 -19.85 5.99
N ALA A 419 10.76 -19.44 5.79
CA ALA A 419 11.39 -19.37 4.49
C ALA A 419 11.65 -20.78 3.94
N VAL A 420 11.60 -20.91 2.62
CA VAL A 420 11.94 -22.17 1.95
C VAL A 420 13.46 -22.31 1.88
N GLU A 421 13.96 -23.48 2.27
CA GLU A 421 15.36 -23.85 2.01
C GLU A 421 15.55 -24.07 0.51
N LEU A 422 16.39 -23.22 -0.10
CA LEU A 422 16.74 -23.32 -1.51
C LEU A 422 18.04 -24.10 -1.70
N PRO A 423 18.25 -24.73 -2.87
CA PRO A 423 19.54 -25.34 -3.20
C PRO A 423 20.70 -24.34 -3.05
N LYS A 424 21.88 -24.83 -2.64
CA LYS A 424 23.07 -24.00 -2.38
C LYS A 424 23.46 -23.08 -3.54
N ASP A 425 23.15 -23.48 -4.77
CA ASP A 425 23.42 -22.70 -5.99
C ASP A 425 22.56 -21.42 -6.11
N HIS A 426 21.45 -21.33 -5.36
CA HIS A 426 20.51 -20.21 -5.36
C HIS A 426 20.49 -19.44 -4.04
N SER A 427 21.31 -19.87 -3.08
CA SER A 427 21.20 -19.42 -1.70
C SER A 427 21.98 -18.13 -1.43
N ASP A 428 22.94 -17.77 -2.28
CA ASP A 428 23.81 -16.59 -2.14
C ASP A 428 23.24 -15.39 -2.92
N LEU A 429 22.72 -14.40 -2.19
CA LEU A 429 22.12 -13.19 -2.78
C LEU A 429 23.12 -12.39 -3.61
N SER A 430 24.42 -12.44 -3.28
CA SER A 430 25.45 -11.70 -4.01
C SER A 430 25.66 -12.23 -5.43
N LYS A 431 25.42 -13.53 -5.66
CA LYS A 431 25.61 -14.22 -6.95
C LYS A 431 24.34 -14.39 -7.75
N LEU A 432 23.20 -13.93 -7.22
CA LEU A 432 21.90 -14.15 -7.85
C LEU A 432 21.83 -13.54 -9.26
N THR A 433 22.45 -12.38 -9.44
CA THR A 433 22.56 -11.66 -10.74
C THR A 433 23.53 -12.34 -11.72
N GLU A 434 24.49 -13.14 -11.22
CA GLU A 434 25.47 -13.87 -12.02
C GLU A 434 24.88 -15.15 -12.65
N LEU A 435 23.74 -15.62 -12.14
CA LEU A 435 23.04 -16.77 -12.71
C LEU A 435 22.59 -16.49 -14.14
N SER A 436 22.76 -17.49 -15.02
CA SER A 436 22.25 -17.41 -16.41
C SER A 436 20.75 -17.05 -16.45
N LEU A 437 20.34 -16.32 -17.48
CA LEU A 437 18.93 -15.95 -17.71
C LEU A 437 17.99 -17.16 -17.60
N ARG A 438 18.38 -18.29 -18.20
CA ARG A 438 17.61 -19.54 -18.17
C ARG A 438 17.40 -20.05 -16.74
N ARG A 439 18.42 -20.04 -15.87
CA ARG A 439 18.30 -20.47 -14.47
C ARG A 439 17.37 -19.56 -13.68
N ARG A 440 17.50 -18.24 -13.85
CA ARG A 440 16.63 -17.25 -13.18
C ARG A 440 15.18 -17.39 -13.64
N GLN A 441 14.96 -17.62 -14.94
CA GLN A 441 13.64 -17.89 -15.50
C GLN A 441 13.05 -19.22 -15.00
N MET A 442 13.86 -20.29 -14.91
CA MET A 442 13.41 -21.58 -14.37
C MET A 442 12.95 -21.43 -12.92
N LEU A 443 13.74 -20.78 -12.05
CA LEU A 443 13.39 -20.56 -10.65
C LEU A 443 12.06 -19.77 -10.50
N LEU A 444 11.87 -18.72 -11.32
CA LEU A 444 10.61 -17.97 -11.34
C LEU A 444 9.42 -18.85 -11.73
N LEU A 445 9.55 -19.63 -12.81
CA LEU A 445 8.48 -20.45 -13.34
C LEU A 445 8.18 -21.67 -12.46
N GLU A 446 9.19 -22.27 -11.83
CA GLU A 446 9.03 -23.33 -10.82
C GLU A 446 8.27 -22.82 -9.60
N THR A 447 8.59 -21.61 -9.13
CA THR A 447 7.87 -20.95 -8.03
C THR A 447 6.40 -20.74 -8.38
N LEU A 448 6.12 -20.30 -9.61
CA LEU A 448 4.75 -20.13 -10.13
C LEU A 448 4.10 -21.45 -10.56
N LYS A 449 4.83 -22.57 -10.54
CA LYS A 449 4.38 -23.90 -10.99
C LYS A 449 3.86 -23.90 -12.42
N VAL A 450 4.51 -23.15 -13.32
CA VAL A 450 4.13 -23.02 -14.73
C VAL A 450 5.24 -23.57 -15.63
N LYS A 451 4.86 -24.31 -16.67
CA LYS A 451 5.80 -24.82 -17.67
C LYS A 451 6.13 -23.74 -18.70
N HIS A 452 7.39 -23.65 -19.10
CA HIS A 452 7.85 -22.69 -20.12
C HIS A 452 7.05 -22.77 -21.43
N THR A 453 6.75 -23.99 -21.89
CA THR A 453 6.06 -24.25 -23.16
C THR A 453 4.68 -23.60 -23.26
N ILE A 454 4.02 -23.36 -22.12
CA ILE A 454 2.70 -22.72 -22.08
C ILE A 454 2.79 -21.22 -22.37
N LEU A 455 3.95 -20.61 -22.11
CA LEU A 455 4.17 -19.17 -22.28
C LEU A 455 4.77 -18.81 -23.65
N GLU A 456 5.17 -19.79 -24.45
CA GLU A 456 5.72 -19.58 -25.80
C GLU A 456 4.79 -18.78 -26.74
N PRO A 457 3.47 -19.08 -26.85
CA PRO A 457 2.57 -18.32 -27.71
C PRO A 457 2.16 -16.95 -27.12
N ILE A 458 2.58 -16.63 -25.90
CA ILE A 458 2.13 -15.45 -25.16
C ILE A 458 3.09 -14.28 -25.43
N PRO A 459 2.58 -13.07 -25.74
CA PRO A 459 3.41 -11.87 -25.89
C PRO A 459 4.30 -11.62 -24.68
N ALA A 460 5.51 -11.14 -24.91
CA ALA A 460 6.55 -11.02 -23.88
C ALA A 460 6.09 -10.23 -22.63
N SER A 461 5.35 -9.13 -22.83
CA SER A 461 4.78 -8.30 -21.76
C SER A 461 3.67 -8.98 -20.95
N LEU A 462 3.05 -10.04 -21.48
CA LEU A 462 1.97 -10.78 -20.84
C LEU A 462 2.43 -12.13 -20.26
N LYS A 463 3.67 -12.56 -20.49
CA LYS A 463 4.18 -13.85 -19.97
C LYS A 463 4.09 -13.95 -18.45
N LEU A 464 4.55 -12.92 -17.73
CA LEU A 464 4.49 -12.90 -16.27
C LEU A 464 3.05 -12.83 -15.74
N PRO A 465 2.16 -11.92 -16.21
CA PRO A 465 0.75 -11.92 -15.83
C PRO A 465 0.05 -13.26 -16.07
N ILE A 466 0.29 -13.91 -17.21
CA ILE A 466 -0.31 -15.22 -17.50
C ILE A 466 0.26 -16.32 -16.60
N ALA A 467 1.57 -16.32 -16.34
CA ALA A 467 2.15 -17.26 -15.39
C ALA A 467 1.54 -17.11 -13.98
N VAL A 468 1.35 -15.86 -13.53
CA VAL A 468 0.66 -15.55 -12.26
C VAL A 468 -0.81 -16.00 -12.29
N SER A 469 -1.53 -15.77 -13.40
CA SER A 469 -2.90 -16.24 -13.55
C SER A 469 -3.00 -17.77 -13.49
N CYS A 470 -2.09 -18.50 -14.13
CA CYS A 470 -1.99 -19.96 -14.00
C CYS A 470 -1.70 -20.38 -12.56
N TYR A 471 -0.78 -19.73 -11.85
CA TYR A 471 -0.50 -19.99 -10.44
C TYR A 471 -1.75 -19.78 -9.57
N TRP A 472 -2.45 -18.65 -9.76
CA TRP A 472 -3.64 -18.29 -9.02
C TRP A 472 -4.79 -19.30 -9.21
N LEU A 473 -5.01 -19.77 -10.44
CA LEU A 473 -6.06 -20.74 -10.76
C LEU A 473 -5.83 -22.12 -10.13
N GLN A 474 -4.58 -22.53 -9.91
CA GLN A 474 -4.24 -23.82 -9.29
C GLN A 474 -4.66 -23.93 -7.81
N HIS A 475 -4.98 -22.81 -7.17
CA HIS A 475 -5.31 -22.79 -5.74
C HIS A 475 -6.83 -22.84 -5.52
N THR A 476 -7.29 -23.85 -4.78
CA THR A 476 -8.71 -24.05 -4.43
C THR A 476 -9.29 -22.90 -3.60
N GLU A 477 -8.45 -22.21 -2.82
CA GLU A 477 -8.84 -21.03 -2.03
C GLU A 477 -9.26 -19.83 -2.88
N SER A 478 -8.87 -19.79 -4.16
CA SER A 478 -9.22 -18.69 -5.06
C SER A 478 -10.73 -18.57 -5.28
N LYS A 479 -11.46 -19.69 -5.22
CA LYS A 479 -12.89 -19.79 -5.60
C LYS A 479 -13.20 -19.09 -6.93
N ALA A 480 -12.20 -18.96 -7.80
CA ALA A 480 -12.31 -18.28 -9.08
C ALA A 480 -13.30 -19.04 -9.97
N LYS A 481 -14.09 -18.29 -10.73
CA LYS A 481 -15.10 -18.81 -11.65
C LYS A 481 -14.73 -18.38 -13.06
N LEU A 482 -15.36 -18.99 -14.06
CA LEU A 482 -15.05 -18.74 -15.46
C LEU A 482 -15.11 -17.24 -15.82
N HIS A 483 -16.18 -16.53 -15.42
CA HIS A 483 -16.33 -15.10 -15.70
C HIS A 483 -15.28 -14.22 -15.00
N HIS A 484 -14.70 -14.64 -13.87
CA HIS A 484 -13.59 -13.92 -13.24
C HIS A 484 -12.31 -14.04 -14.08
N LEU A 485 -12.02 -15.24 -14.60
CA LEU A 485 -10.89 -15.46 -15.49
C LEU A 485 -11.08 -14.71 -16.81
N GLN A 486 -12.26 -14.85 -17.43
CA GLN A 486 -12.58 -14.22 -18.71
C GLN A 486 -12.47 -12.69 -18.64
N SER A 487 -13.03 -12.05 -17.60
CA SER A 487 -12.95 -10.59 -17.45
C SER A 487 -11.52 -10.10 -17.21
N LEU A 488 -10.74 -10.85 -16.43
CA LEU A 488 -9.33 -10.54 -16.20
C LEU A 488 -8.54 -10.61 -17.51
N LEU A 489 -8.71 -11.67 -18.30
CA LEU A 489 -8.03 -11.83 -19.59
C LEU A 489 -8.48 -10.78 -20.61
N LEU A 490 -9.76 -10.41 -20.64
CA LEU A 490 -10.27 -9.32 -21.48
C LEU A 490 -9.65 -7.97 -21.11
N ALA A 491 -9.51 -7.67 -19.82
CA ALA A 491 -8.84 -6.45 -19.38
C ALA A 491 -7.36 -6.39 -19.79
N MET A 492 -6.66 -7.53 -19.82
CA MET A 492 -5.28 -7.61 -20.31
C MET A 492 -5.13 -7.27 -21.80
N LEU A 493 -6.23 -7.26 -22.58
CA LEU A 493 -6.20 -6.87 -24.00
C LEU A 493 -6.12 -5.35 -24.20
N VAL A 494 -6.37 -4.54 -23.17
CA VAL A 494 -6.36 -3.06 -23.28
C VAL A 494 -5.01 -2.54 -23.80
N GLY A 495 -3.89 -3.04 -23.27
CA GLY A 495 -2.56 -2.67 -23.73
C GLY A 495 -2.30 -2.99 -25.22
N PRO A 496 -2.49 -4.27 -25.63
CA PRO A 496 -2.44 -4.67 -27.03
C PRO A 496 -3.37 -3.86 -27.95
N LEU A 497 -4.61 -3.61 -27.55
CA LEU A 497 -5.58 -2.81 -28.31
C LEU A 497 -5.06 -1.39 -28.55
N MET A 498 -4.58 -0.73 -27.51
CA MET A 498 -3.98 0.60 -27.64
C MET A 498 -2.74 0.60 -28.53
N THR A 499 -2.00 -0.50 -28.58
CA THR A 499 -0.85 -0.64 -29.48
C THR A 499 -1.31 -0.74 -30.94
N ILE A 500 -2.41 -1.46 -31.21
CA ILE A 500 -3.01 -1.56 -32.54
C ILE A 500 -3.52 -0.19 -32.98
N ILE A 501 -4.24 0.52 -32.11
CA ILE A 501 -4.83 1.84 -32.39
C ILE A 501 -3.76 2.90 -32.69
N ASN A 502 -2.62 2.88 -31.99
CA ASN A 502 -1.59 3.90 -32.13
C ASN A 502 -0.47 3.53 -33.12
N SER A 503 -0.55 2.36 -33.78
CA SER A 503 0.48 1.90 -34.71
C SER A 503 0.25 2.51 -36.10
N PRO A 504 1.16 3.35 -36.63
CA PRO A 504 1.01 3.90 -37.98
C PRO A 504 1.17 2.79 -39.03
N GLY A 505 0.18 2.63 -39.91
CA GLY A 505 0.30 1.79 -41.12
C GLY A 505 -0.38 0.42 -41.11
N LYS A 506 -1.40 0.17 -40.26
CA LYS A 506 -2.29 -1.01 -40.39
C LYS A 506 -3.50 -0.72 -41.29
N GLU A 507 -4.11 -1.79 -41.82
CA GLU A 507 -5.36 -1.71 -42.59
C GLU A 507 -6.47 -1.02 -41.75
N GLU A 508 -7.17 -0.04 -42.33
CA GLU A 508 -8.20 0.79 -41.65
C GLU A 508 -9.23 -0.06 -40.87
N LEU A 509 -9.62 -1.22 -41.41
CA LEU A 509 -10.59 -2.13 -40.80
C LEU A 509 -10.09 -2.74 -39.47
N GLN A 510 -8.79 -3.01 -39.32
CA GLN A 510 -8.21 -3.57 -38.08
C GLN A 510 -8.19 -2.51 -36.97
N GLU A 511 -7.89 -1.27 -37.35
CA GLU A 511 -7.86 -0.13 -36.44
C GLU A 511 -9.27 0.21 -35.93
N ASP A 512 -10.27 0.20 -36.82
CA ASP A 512 -11.67 0.46 -36.47
C ASP A 512 -12.24 -0.59 -35.51
N GLY A 513 -11.96 -1.87 -35.75
CA GLY A 513 -12.34 -2.96 -34.85
C GLY A 513 -11.76 -2.81 -33.44
N ALA A 514 -10.48 -2.45 -33.34
CA ALA A 514 -9.80 -2.23 -32.08
C ALA A 514 -10.34 -1.00 -31.33
N LYS A 515 -10.63 0.11 -32.04
CA LYS A 515 -11.25 1.31 -31.47
C LYS A 515 -12.63 1.01 -30.90
N MET A 516 -13.51 0.34 -31.66
CA MET A 516 -14.85 -0.02 -31.20
C MET A 516 -14.81 -0.89 -29.94
N LEU A 517 -13.92 -1.89 -29.89
CA LEU A 517 -13.78 -2.74 -28.70
C LEU A 517 -13.23 -1.96 -27.50
N TYR A 518 -12.28 -1.06 -27.72
CA TYR A 518 -11.76 -0.19 -26.67
C TYR A 518 -12.82 0.76 -26.12
N GLU A 519 -13.64 1.37 -26.98
CA GLU A 519 -14.78 2.21 -26.59
C GLU A 519 -15.81 1.42 -25.78
N GLU A 520 -16.09 0.17 -26.16
CA GLU A 520 -16.94 -0.72 -25.38
C GLU A 520 -16.38 -0.93 -23.97
N PHE A 521 -15.07 -1.22 -23.84
CA PHE A 521 -14.43 -1.34 -22.54
C PHE A 521 -14.53 -0.05 -21.71
N GLN A 522 -14.35 1.13 -22.32
CA GLN A 522 -14.54 2.40 -21.62
C GLN A 522 -15.99 2.61 -21.17
N ARG A 523 -16.97 2.19 -21.99
CA ARG A 523 -18.40 2.22 -21.62
C ARG A 523 -18.69 1.35 -20.41
N VAL A 524 -18.17 0.11 -20.39
CA VAL A 524 -18.31 -0.82 -19.26
C VAL A 524 -17.69 -0.25 -17.99
N LYS A 525 -16.49 0.32 -18.12
CA LYS A 525 -15.79 0.97 -17.02
C LYS A 525 -16.59 2.13 -16.43
N ALA A 526 -17.12 3.02 -17.28
CA ALA A 526 -17.91 4.17 -16.86
C ALA A 526 -19.21 3.76 -16.16
N GLN A 527 -19.93 2.77 -16.69
CA GLN A 527 -21.15 2.23 -16.07
C GLN A 527 -20.88 1.64 -14.69
N THR A 528 -19.75 0.93 -14.52
CA THR A 528 -19.39 0.31 -13.24
C THR A 528 -19.09 1.33 -12.16
N ARG A 529 -18.48 2.48 -12.51
CA ARG A 529 -18.22 3.58 -11.57
C ARG A 529 -19.50 4.23 -11.03
N LEU A 530 -20.58 4.20 -11.80
CA LEU A 530 -21.91 4.66 -11.36
C LEU A 530 -22.60 3.65 -10.43
N GLY A 531 -22.09 2.42 -10.35
CA GLY A 531 -22.60 1.38 -9.47
C GLY A 531 -22.43 1.73 -7.99
N THR A 532 -23.50 1.52 -7.21
CA THR A 532 -23.51 1.84 -5.78
C THR A 532 -22.89 0.76 -4.89
N ARG A 533 -22.91 -0.51 -5.31
CA ARG A 533 -22.49 -1.65 -4.48
C ARG A 533 -21.38 -2.48 -5.12
N LEU A 534 -20.31 -2.71 -4.36
CA LEU A 534 -19.23 -3.63 -4.70
C LEU A 534 -19.67 -5.08 -4.44
N ASP A 535 -19.49 -5.96 -5.43
CA ASP A 535 -19.55 -7.40 -5.19
C ASP A 535 -18.27 -7.84 -4.46
N LEU A 536 -18.42 -8.10 -3.16
CA LEU A 536 -17.32 -8.44 -2.27
C LEU A 536 -16.63 -9.75 -2.63
N ASP A 537 -17.36 -10.73 -3.16
CA ASP A 537 -16.77 -12.02 -3.51
C ASP A 537 -15.91 -11.85 -4.77
N THR A 538 -16.43 -11.17 -5.79
CA THR A 538 -15.65 -10.80 -6.98
C THR A 538 -14.45 -9.93 -6.62
N ALA A 539 -14.61 -8.93 -5.75
CA ALA A 539 -13.52 -8.07 -5.30
C ALA A 539 -12.42 -8.86 -4.59
N HIS A 540 -12.79 -9.77 -3.69
CA HIS A 540 -11.83 -10.60 -2.97
C HIS A 540 -11.03 -11.50 -3.92
N VAL A 541 -11.69 -12.10 -4.91
CA VAL A 541 -11.08 -12.93 -5.95
C VAL A 541 -10.01 -12.16 -6.74
N PHE A 542 -10.29 -10.90 -7.10
CA PHE A 542 -9.28 -10.06 -7.78
C PHE A 542 -8.19 -9.55 -6.84
N CYS A 543 -8.50 -9.26 -5.57
CA CYS A 543 -7.49 -8.90 -4.57
C CYS A 543 -6.47 -10.03 -4.36
N GLN A 544 -6.92 -11.29 -4.43
CA GLN A 544 -6.06 -12.47 -4.39
C GLN A 544 -5.14 -12.54 -5.62
N TRP A 545 -5.68 -12.36 -6.82
CA TRP A 545 -4.87 -12.33 -8.04
C TRP A 545 -3.84 -11.19 -8.02
N GLN A 546 -4.25 -9.97 -7.63
CA GLN A 546 -3.34 -8.82 -7.51
C GLN A 546 -2.22 -9.08 -6.49
N SER A 547 -2.52 -9.75 -5.38
CA SER A 547 -1.50 -10.15 -4.41
C SER A 547 -0.48 -11.14 -5.00
N CYS A 548 -0.95 -12.14 -5.77
CA CYS A 548 -0.06 -13.03 -6.50
C CYS A 548 0.79 -12.28 -7.53
N LEU A 549 0.20 -11.31 -8.24
CA LEU A 549 0.91 -10.48 -9.21
C LEU A 549 1.99 -9.64 -8.53
N GLN A 550 1.68 -8.97 -7.41
CA GLN A 550 2.66 -8.17 -6.67
C GLN A 550 3.86 -9.00 -6.24
N MET A 551 3.63 -10.18 -5.64
CA MET A 551 4.74 -11.04 -5.20
C MET A 551 5.47 -11.67 -6.38
N GLY A 552 4.77 -11.99 -7.47
CA GLY A 552 5.39 -12.45 -8.73
C GLY A 552 6.29 -11.38 -9.36
N LEU A 553 5.87 -10.11 -9.34
CA LEU A 553 6.69 -8.96 -9.77
C LEU A 553 7.94 -8.83 -8.90
N TYR A 554 7.78 -8.84 -7.58
CA TYR A 554 8.93 -8.70 -6.66
C TYR A 554 9.92 -9.86 -6.78
N LEU A 555 9.44 -11.09 -6.98
CA LEU A 555 10.31 -12.23 -7.27
C LEU A 555 11.02 -12.07 -8.62
N ASN A 556 10.30 -11.65 -9.66
CA ASN A 556 10.89 -11.37 -10.97
C ASN A 556 11.99 -10.30 -10.87
N GLN A 557 11.73 -9.21 -10.15
CA GLN A 557 12.70 -8.13 -9.87
C GLN A 557 13.91 -8.62 -9.10
N LEU A 558 13.71 -9.39 -8.02
CA LEU A 558 14.79 -9.97 -7.23
C LEU A 558 15.69 -10.88 -8.06
N LEU A 559 15.11 -11.61 -9.00
CA LEU A 559 15.81 -12.44 -9.99
C LEU A 559 16.39 -11.63 -11.16
N SER A 560 16.46 -10.30 -11.04
CA SER A 560 16.91 -9.37 -12.09
C SER A 560 16.18 -9.56 -13.43
N THR A 561 14.85 -9.58 -13.31
CA THR A 561 13.84 -9.50 -14.37
C THR A 561 14.03 -10.50 -15.51
N PRO A 562 14.01 -11.83 -15.25
CA PRO A 562 14.14 -12.85 -16.29
C PRO A 562 12.95 -12.86 -17.26
N LEU A 563 11.79 -12.35 -16.85
CA LEU A 563 10.69 -12.00 -17.73
C LEU A 563 10.52 -10.47 -17.76
N PRO A 564 10.08 -9.88 -18.88
CA PRO A 564 9.75 -8.46 -18.93
C PRO A 564 8.67 -8.10 -17.92
N GLU A 565 8.81 -6.93 -17.29
CA GLU A 565 7.74 -6.41 -16.45
C GLU A 565 6.53 -6.03 -17.32
N PRO A 566 5.30 -6.37 -16.86
CA PRO A 566 4.10 -5.94 -17.54
C PRO A 566 3.86 -4.44 -17.35
N ASP A 567 3.24 -3.80 -18.33
CA ASP A 567 2.73 -2.44 -18.21
C ASP A 567 1.48 -2.43 -17.32
N LEU A 568 1.65 -2.11 -16.04
CA LEU A 568 0.58 -2.10 -15.05
C LEU A 568 -0.43 -0.98 -15.31
N THR A 569 -0.04 0.07 -16.04
CA THR A 569 -0.94 1.16 -16.41
C THR A 569 -2.06 0.69 -17.35
N ARG A 570 -1.86 -0.45 -18.05
CA ARG A 570 -2.80 -0.99 -19.04
C ARG A 570 -3.18 -2.45 -18.80
N LEU A 571 -2.57 -3.12 -17.83
CA LEU A 571 -2.81 -4.53 -17.54
C LEU A 571 -4.14 -4.78 -16.82
N TYR A 572 -4.50 -3.89 -15.89
CA TYR A 572 -5.64 -4.07 -15.00
C TYR A 572 -6.35 -2.73 -14.74
N SER A 573 -7.67 -2.73 -14.88
CA SER A 573 -8.55 -1.68 -14.38
C SER A 573 -9.67 -2.33 -13.58
N GLY A 574 -9.76 -1.96 -12.31
CA GLY A 574 -10.76 -2.48 -11.37
C GLY A 574 -12.18 -2.30 -11.87
N SER A 575 -12.56 -1.09 -12.26
CA SER A 575 -13.91 -0.83 -12.77
C SER A 575 -14.20 -1.63 -14.04
N LEU A 576 -13.21 -1.84 -14.92
CA LEU A 576 -13.39 -2.64 -16.12
C LEU A 576 -13.62 -4.13 -15.80
N VAL A 577 -12.75 -4.76 -15.00
CA VAL A 577 -12.87 -6.20 -14.70
C VAL A 577 -14.15 -6.53 -13.95
N HIS A 578 -14.59 -5.65 -13.04
CA HIS A 578 -15.84 -5.82 -12.32
C HIS A 578 -17.06 -5.66 -13.24
N GLY A 579 -17.06 -4.67 -14.14
CA GLY A 579 -18.12 -4.49 -15.13
C GLY A 579 -18.23 -5.65 -16.11
N LEU A 580 -17.09 -6.11 -16.63
CA LEU A 580 -17.04 -7.28 -17.50
C LEU A 580 -17.54 -8.54 -16.80
N CYS A 581 -17.20 -8.75 -15.52
CA CYS A 581 -17.78 -9.86 -14.75
C CYS A 581 -19.31 -9.81 -14.71
N GLN A 582 -19.89 -8.63 -14.48
CA GLN A 582 -21.35 -8.47 -14.44
C GLN A 582 -22.00 -8.74 -15.80
N GLN A 583 -21.41 -8.25 -16.90
CA GLN A 583 -21.91 -8.51 -18.25
C GLN A 583 -21.85 -9.99 -18.64
N LEU A 584 -20.74 -10.67 -18.30
CA LEU A 584 -20.55 -12.09 -18.57
C LEU A 584 -21.50 -12.95 -17.71
N LEU A 585 -21.81 -12.53 -16.48
CA LEU A 585 -22.84 -13.16 -15.65
C LEU A 585 -24.25 -12.97 -16.21
N ALA A 586 -24.52 -11.84 -16.88
CA ALA A 586 -25.81 -11.49 -17.47
C ALA A 586 -26.09 -12.16 -18.84
N SER A 587 -25.26 -13.11 -19.27
CA SER A 587 -25.35 -13.87 -20.53
C SER A 587 -24.69 -13.24 -21.77
N THR A 588 -23.80 -12.26 -21.58
CA THR A 588 -22.93 -11.81 -22.67
C THR A 588 -21.85 -12.86 -22.92
N SER A 589 -21.65 -13.30 -24.17
CA SER A 589 -20.55 -14.20 -24.50
C SER A 589 -19.27 -13.42 -24.82
N VAL A 590 -18.11 -13.99 -24.51
CA VAL A 590 -16.83 -13.37 -24.85
C VAL A 590 -16.67 -13.27 -26.37
N GLU A 591 -17.16 -14.26 -27.10
CA GLU A 591 -17.14 -14.28 -28.55
C GLU A 591 -17.94 -13.12 -29.16
N SER A 592 -19.05 -12.73 -28.52
CA SER A 592 -19.84 -11.56 -28.94
C SER A 592 -19.06 -10.27 -28.75
N LEU A 593 -18.37 -10.10 -27.61
CA LEU A 593 -17.59 -8.90 -27.32
C LEU A 593 -16.40 -8.76 -28.27
N LEU A 594 -15.71 -9.86 -28.57
CA LEU A 594 -14.51 -9.87 -29.41
C LEU A 594 -14.80 -9.99 -30.91
N SER A 595 -16.08 -10.10 -31.31
CA SER A 595 -16.49 -10.27 -32.70
C SER A 595 -16.03 -9.14 -33.63
N THR A 596 -15.84 -7.94 -33.08
CA THR A 596 -15.44 -6.73 -33.80
C THR A 596 -13.93 -6.63 -34.04
N CYS A 597 -13.10 -7.43 -33.35
CA CYS A 597 -11.63 -7.37 -33.45
C CYS A 597 -11.01 -8.79 -33.48
N PRO A 598 -10.77 -9.36 -34.67
CA PRO A 598 -10.22 -10.71 -34.83
C PRO A 598 -8.86 -10.92 -34.15
N GLU A 599 -7.99 -9.93 -34.15
CA GLU A 599 -6.67 -9.99 -33.52
C GLU A 599 -6.77 -10.08 -32.01
N ALA A 600 -7.66 -9.28 -31.41
CA ALA A 600 -7.94 -9.34 -29.98
C ALA A 600 -8.57 -10.68 -29.60
N LYS A 601 -9.44 -11.22 -30.46
CA LYS A 601 -10.01 -12.56 -30.31
C LYS A 601 -8.93 -13.64 -30.32
N GLN A 602 -8.05 -13.63 -31.31
CA GLN A 602 -6.96 -14.59 -31.42
C GLN A 602 -6.02 -14.51 -30.21
N LEU A 603 -5.65 -13.30 -29.78
CA LEU A 603 -4.82 -13.11 -28.60
C LEU A 603 -5.53 -13.67 -27.36
N TYR A 604 -6.79 -13.31 -27.15
CA TYR A 604 -7.60 -13.83 -26.04
C TYR A 604 -7.64 -15.37 -26.02
N GLU A 605 -7.82 -16.02 -27.18
CA GLU A 605 -7.82 -17.48 -27.29
C GLU A 605 -6.48 -18.08 -26.86
N HIS A 606 -5.34 -17.47 -27.23
CA HIS A 606 -4.02 -17.89 -26.73
C HIS A 606 -3.90 -17.75 -25.21
N LEU A 607 -4.31 -16.60 -24.65
CA LEU A 607 -4.27 -16.36 -23.20
C LEU A 607 -5.18 -17.35 -22.43
N PHE A 608 -6.37 -17.59 -22.97
CA PHE A 608 -7.35 -18.49 -22.37
C PHE A 608 -6.89 -19.94 -22.44
N ASN A 609 -6.33 -20.39 -23.57
CA ASN A 609 -5.81 -21.75 -23.70
C ASN A 609 -4.61 -22.00 -22.77
N ALA A 610 -3.72 -21.02 -22.61
CA ALA A 610 -2.60 -21.12 -21.68
C ALA A 610 -3.05 -21.26 -20.21
N THR A 611 -4.11 -20.57 -19.81
CA THR A 611 -4.65 -20.63 -18.44
C THR A 611 -5.54 -21.85 -18.21
N ARG A 612 -6.23 -22.34 -19.25
CA ARG A 612 -7.15 -23.49 -19.18
C ARG A 612 -6.50 -24.76 -18.66
N SER A 613 -5.23 -25.03 -19.00
CA SER A 613 -4.52 -26.22 -18.53
C SER A 613 -4.24 -26.23 -17.02
N TYR A 614 -4.39 -25.09 -16.35
CA TYR A 614 -4.12 -24.91 -14.92
C TYR A 614 -5.37 -24.63 -14.09
N ALA A 615 -6.50 -24.39 -14.74
CA ALA A 615 -7.78 -24.18 -14.08
C ALA A 615 -8.43 -25.52 -13.68
N PRO A 616 -9.00 -25.61 -12.46
CA PRO A 616 -9.81 -26.75 -12.05
C PRO A 616 -10.93 -27.03 -13.05
N ALA A 617 -11.21 -28.31 -13.33
CA ALA A 617 -12.21 -28.71 -14.31
C ALA A 617 -13.61 -28.16 -13.96
N GLU A 618 -13.89 -27.96 -12.67
CA GLU A 618 -15.14 -27.41 -12.15
C GLU A 618 -15.42 -25.98 -12.65
N ILE A 619 -14.38 -25.22 -13.02
CA ILE A 619 -14.54 -23.86 -13.57
C ILE A 619 -15.24 -23.91 -14.94
N PHE A 620 -15.05 -24.98 -15.71
CA PHE A 620 -15.57 -25.11 -17.07
C PHE A 620 -16.85 -25.94 -17.16
N LEU A 621 -17.32 -26.52 -16.06
CA LEU A 621 -18.56 -27.29 -16.03
C LEU A 621 -19.78 -26.34 -16.02
N PRO A 622 -20.79 -26.55 -16.88
CA PRO A 622 -22.05 -25.84 -16.77
C PRO A 622 -22.68 -26.13 -15.40
N LYS A 623 -23.24 -25.13 -14.73
CA LYS A 623 -24.02 -25.35 -13.50
C LYS A 623 -25.12 -26.37 -13.79
N GLY A 624 -24.91 -27.62 -13.37
CA GLY A 624 -25.96 -28.62 -13.35
C GLY A 624 -27.11 -28.06 -12.53
N LYS A 625 -28.32 -28.00 -13.11
CA LYS A 625 -29.53 -27.70 -12.36
C LYS A 625 -29.56 -28.63 -11.15
N SER A 626 -29.41 -28.07 -9.96
CA SER A 626 -29.70 -28.74 -8.71
C SER A 626 -31.18 -29.12 -8.74
N ASN A 627 -31.47 -30.32 -9.25
CA ASN A 627 -32.78 -30.92 -9.13
C ASN A 627 -32.89 -31.42 -7.69
N SER A 628 -33.36 -30.55 -6.80
CA SER A 628 -33.88 -30.94 -5.51
C SER A 628 -35.19 -31.74 -5.70
N LYS A 629 -35.10 -32.99 -6.18
CA LYS A 629 -36.19 -33.95 -5.98
C LYS A 629 -36.02 -34.59 -4.61
N LYS A 630 -36.47 -33.87 -3.58
CA LYS A 630 -36.88 -34.48 -2.31
C LYS A 630 -37.93 -35.55 -2.65
N LYS A 631 -37.57 -36.83 -2.55
CA LYS A 631 -38.53 -37.94 -2.50
C LYS A 631 -39.39 -37.74 -1.25
N ARG A 632 -40.56 -37.11 -1.41
CA ARG A 632 -41.66 -37.15 -0.43
C ARG A 632 -42.23 -38.56 -0.46
N GLN A 633 -41.90 -39.39 0.54
CA GLN A 633 -42.73 -40.56 0.86
C GLN A 633 -43.92 -40.05 1.69
N LYS A 634 -45.10 -40.08 1.05
CA LYS A 634 -46.40 -39.82 1.63
C LYS A 634 -46.81 -41.06 2.43
N LYS A 635 -47.05 -40.93 3.73
CA LYS A 635 -47.64 -41.98 4.58
C LYS A 635 -49.07 -41.53 4.93
N GLN A 636 -50.05 -42.34 4.53
CA GLN A 636 -51.45 -42.40 5.01
C GLN A 636 -51.85 -43.86 4.72
N ASP A 637 -51.79 -44.74 5.70
CA ASP A 637 -52.83 -45.09 6.69
C ASP A 637 -53.76 -46.19 6.17
N THR A 638 -53.66 -47.39 6.76
CA THR A 638 -54.80 -48.19 7.28
C THR A 638 -54.35 -49.52 7.91
N SER A 639 -54.57 -49.59 9.23
CA SER A 639 -55.23 -50.65 10.03
C SER A 639 -54.94 -52.17 9.89
N CYS A 640 -54.73 -52.74 11.10
CA CYS A 640 -55.30 -53.97 11.68
C CYS A 640 -54.64 -55.36 11.52
N SER A 641 -54.15 -55.81 12.69
CA SER A 641 -54.43 -57.11 13.36
C SER A 641 -53.34 -58.20 13.38
N LYS A 642 -52.97 -58.57 14.62
CA LYS A 642 -52.76 -59.92 15.22
C LYS A 642 -51.84 -60.88 14.43
N ASN A 643 -50.86 -61.59 14.99
CA ASN A 643 -50.81 -62.31 16.27
C ASN A 643 -49.46 -63.06 16.42
N ARG A 644 -49.09 -63.39 17.67
CA ARG A 644 -48.19 -64.50 18.13
C ARG A 644 -46.69 -64.41 17.75
N GLY A 645 -45.75 -64.65 18.66
CA GLY A 645 -45.82 -65.02 20.07
C GLY A 645 -44.41 -65.20 20.65
N ARG A 646 -44.33 -65.10 22.00
CA ARG A 646 -43.56 -65.95 22.95
C ARG A 646 -42.07 -66.21 22.62
N THR A 647 -41.06 -66.06 23.49
CA THR A 647 -40.97 -66.43 24.92
C THR A 647 -39.55 -66.05 25.43
N THR A 648 -39.41 -65.66 26.72
CA THR A 648 -38.30 -65.96 27.69
C THR A 648 -36.83 -65.60 27.35
N ALA A 649 -35.92 -65.23 28.26
CA ALA A 649 -35.90 -64.97 29.70
C ALA A 649 -34.50 -64.46 30.11
N HIS A 650 -34.44 -63.75 31.25
CA HIS A 650 -33.37 -63.65 32.26
C HIS A 650 -31.93 -63.18 31.91
N SER A 651 -31.54 -62.01 32.46
CA SER A 651 -30.57 -61.85 33.59
C SER A 651 -29.97 -60.42 33.61
N LYS A 652 -30.32 -59.54 34.57
CA LYS A 652 -29.49 -58.97 35.68
C LYS A 652 -28.01 -58.71 35.31
N CYS A 653 -27.40 -57.52 35.53
CA CYS A 653 -27.31 -56.77 36.79
C CYS A 653 -26.77 -55.30 36.63
N TRP A 654 -27.41 -54.35 37.31
CA TRP A 654 -26.99 -53.12 38.05
C TRP A 654 -25.55 -52.55 37.89
N TYR A 655 -25.32 -51.23 37.76
CA TYR A 655 -25.47 -50.20 38.82
C TYR A 655 -25.62 -48.74 38.30
N GLU A 656 -26.28 -47.92 39.12
CA GLU A 656 -26.72 -46.52 38.95
C GLU A 656 -25.63 -45.45 39.12
N GLY A 657 -25.91 -44.23 38.63
CA GLY A 657 -25.11 -43.03 38.91
C GLY A 657 -25.59 -41.72 38.30
N SER A 658 -26.87 -41.37 38.54
CA SER A 658 -27.38 -39.98 38.66
C SER A 658 -27.42 -39.05 37.44
N ASN A 659 -28.64 -38.97 36.89
CA ASN A 659 -29.19 -37.89 36.07
C ASN A 659 -29.98 -36.91 36.97
N ARG A 660 -30.23 -35.67 36.50
CA ARG A 660 -31.38 -34.78 36.82
C ARG A 660 -31.09 -33.40 36.18
N PHE A 661 -31.60 -33.09 34.97
CA PHE A 661 -32.95 -32.58 34.64
C PHE A 661 -33.38 -31.37 35.50
N GLY A 662 -33.98 -30.30 34.99
CA GLY A 662 -34.56 -29.98 33.67
C GLY A 662 -34.77 -28.45 33.61
N LEU A 663 -34.65 -27.81 32.44
CA LEU A 663 -35.75 -27.55 31.50
C LEU A 663 -37.04 -27.10 32.20
N LEU A 664 -37.41 -25.82 32.03
CA LEU A 664 -38.60 -25.40 31.29
C LEU A 664 -38.70 -23.86 31.24
N MET A 665 -38.90 -23.36 30.01
CA MET A 665 -39.36 -22.02 29.65
C MET A 665 -40.90 -21.98 29.61
N VAL A 666 -41.45 -20.76 29.64
CA VAL A 666 -42.69 -20.22 29.01
C VAL A 666 -43.28 -19.21 30.02
N GLU A 667 -43.02 -17.91 29.86
CA GLU A 667 -43.68 -16.90 28.99
C GLU A 667 -44.98 -16.28 29.57
N ASN A 668 -44.90 -14.95 29.68
CA ASN A 668 -45.94 -13.92 29.45
C ASN A 668 -47.05 -13.65 30.48
N LEU A 669 -47.05 -12.41 31.00
CA LEU A 669 -48.07 -11.34 30.82
C LEU A 669 -47.86 -10.31 31.95
N GLU A 670 -47.22 -9.16 31.72
CA GLU A 670 -47.74 -7.90 31.15
C GLU A 670 -48.59 -7.05 32.13
N GLN A 671 -48.28 -5.75 32.15
CA GLN A 671 -49.05 -4.57 32.63
C GLN A 671 -48.83 -4.12 34.08
N HIS A 672 -48.07 -3.02 34.27
CA HIS A 672 -48.52 -1.61 34.39
C HIS A 672 -48.88 -1.27 35.85
N SER A 673 -48.57 -0.12 36.44
CA SER A 673 -48.06 1.17 35.98
C SER A 673 -47.58 1.98 37.20
N GLU A 674 -46.79 3.04 36.91
CA GLU A 674 -46.82 4.37 37.56
C GLU A 674 -46.30 4.51 39.01
N ALA A 675 -45.59 5.57 39.40
CA ALA A 675 -45.15 6.79 38.72
C ALA A 675 -44.13 7.55 39.60
N SER A 676 -43.39 8.47 38.96
CA SER A 676 -42.97 9.82 39.43
C SER A 676 -42.10 9.95 40.70
N ASP A 677 -41.13 10.85 40.85
CA ASP A 677 -40.59 11.96 40.04
C ASP A 677 -39.27 12.38 40.73
N VAL A 678 -38.20 12.69 39.97
CA VAL A 678 -37.56 14.02 39.83
C VAL A 678 -36.80 14.54 41.06
N GLU A 679 -35.47 14.58 40.99
CA GLU A 679 -34.65 15.77 40.62
C GLU A 679 -33.24 15.35 40.18
#